data_AF-A0A5J4UUZ7-F1
#
_entry.id   AF-A0A5J4UUZ7-F1
#
_cell.length_a   1.000
_cell.length_b   1.000
_cell.length_c   1.000
_cell.angle_alpha   90.00
_cell.angle_beta   90.00
_cell.angle_gamma   90.00
#
_symmetry.space_group_name_H-M   'P 1'
#
loop_
_entity.id
_entity.type
_entity.pdbx_description
1 polymer ?
#
loop_
_entity_poly.entity_id
_entity_poly.type
_entity_poly.pdbx_seq_one_letter_code
_entity_poly.pdbx_strand_id
1 'polypeptide(L)'
;MNEHQNYLDEYWNVDRNEYYVQDSGSDDWLCTSSNPCKTNLPLDNTHLSTILIKSVGRFNITGKAVFYLINFIMESTGYQNFPGIYGLSSIAEIELQDCQFNMQNAGSQIGKCFINLQIGGNNILTNLNTKDISSEENIIKVNFNDAGSLSISNSQFENITKIGSYAVGGVINALLTYESNRLDITNCQFTTCKAQNTWGGAVYAEIQHSNAQITLSYTQLIQCEAQKGGGLHIKSSTTGQVVLDNSCEFKQCIATSGNGGGICADLEYSTSEQSLFLIKDVLIQDCQALLSSYEPISTGFGGGIFIGVRGTYNSSTQSLDLKGMKIYGNSAIQGGQSLYVIMNQLKEWCEYGLLGEYVKGNYSDTDSDENDLQGLVLDFSQFASSSQQYIQTNEKTLENYWGVKIPSFSIWHIQQRFLQQNGTNTKNCGETNSPCQTIEYAIQQISVNVGGAKTVFIEEKNIGISQYGFDIINPLQLNKSNSYTEIIKIMKQMYGTSSEMTGNAEIKIIKNNDNNKENGKFGWISTFEGIQLHLYSLNIIMDNSQLLIPIIYIQDSNSLLELNTITFTGIKLSPTTEAKGIIQINYDNSQLIALNCIFSNIQISSKGGNAIRILNNGSQPIISNIKGCQFNNISSISDSNGRGGSAIYMENKHGSILIIEESCKFQQCIIEKGNGGAIYIEIDFTSSKFEFKINNTIIQECQTKSDTSSDVPPTGYGGGIFLTGSGDYDISSKRLDLKGMKIYGNSADKSGQSLYVAMTQLAEWCRTGIAGEYVKGNYSDRFSQFEDIEGIQVDQTTFNSLSLESIQEQQSILQYYWAEISNLTKISAILNTQDINQPLQINLEATPILIEGDPHSLQTASFGMKDISWFDYDNKEYGIFVSNDRRIFTGVEGKQDQAYPLEIIIEKDDDGKTTHFPWKVEMKQK
;
A
#
# COMPACT_ATOMS: atom_id res chain seq x y z
N MET A 1 -26.64 39.31 41.18
CA MET A 1 -26.78 40.75 40.89
C MET A 1 -25.46 41.39 41.28
N ASN A 2 -24.49 41.34 40.37
CA ASN A 2 -24.18 42.36 39.34
C ASN A 2 -23.49 43.57 39.98
N GLU A 3 -22.41 44.13 39.47
CA GLU A 3 -21.47 43.86 38.37
C GLU A 3 -20.46 45.00 38.55
N HIS A 4 -19.15 44.73 38.46
CA HIS A 4 -18.11 45.61 37.89
C HIS A 4 -16.75 44.95 38.17
N GLN A 5 -16.28 44.18 37.18
CA GLN A 5 -14.90 43.70 37.07
C GLN A 5 -13.95 44.86 36.77
N ASN A 6 -12.71 44.74 37.26
CA ASN A 6 -11.47 45.02 36.53
C ASN A 6 -10.45 43.94 36.95
N TYR A 7 -9.64 43.45 36.01
CA TYR A 7 -8.58 42.43 36.20
C TYR A 7 -7.17 43.06 36.16
N LEU A 8 -6.24 42.37 36.83
CA LEU A 8 -4.78 42.21 36.59
C LEU A 8 -3.81 43.39 36.87
N ASP A 9 -2.63 43.02 37.37
CA ASP A 9 -1.32 43.65 37.18
C ASP A 9 -0.95 45.03 37.77
N GLU A 10 -1.83 45.79 38.42
CA GLU A 10 -1.44 47.14 38.94
C GLU A 10 -0.72 47.18 40.32
N TYR A 11 -0.40 46.05 40.95
CA TYR A 11 0.18 46.05 42.31
C TYR A 11 1.62 45.50 42.45
N TRP A 12 2.36 45.34 41.35
CA TRP A 12 3.80 45.09 41.40
C TRP A 12 4.60 46.37 41.15
N ASN A 13 4.59 47.30 42.12
CA ASN A 13 5.69 48.25 42.25
C ASN A 13 6.80 47.57 43.06
N VAL A 14 7.67 46.85 42.36
CA VAL A 14 9.04 46.66 42.85
C VAL A 14 9.75 47.96 42.49
N ASP A 15 10.07 48.78 43.49
CA ASP A 15 10.91 49.97 43.32
C ASP A 15 12.22 49.56 42.62
N ARG A 16 12.29 49.79 41.30
CA ARG A 16 13.54 49.74 40.55
C ARG A 16 14.29 51.03 40.86
N ASN A 17 15.22 50.96 41.82
CA ASN A 17 16.20 52.01 42.02
C ASN A 17 17.25 51.92 40.90
N GLU A 18 17.38 52.99 40.10
CA GLU A 18 18.30 53.09 38.96
C GLU A 18 19.69 53.56 39.42
N TYR A 19 20.75 52.87 38.99
CA TYR A 19 22.14 53.21 39.31
C TYR A 19 22.98 53.20 38.02
N TYR A 20 23.98 54.08 37.88
CA TYR A 20 24.84 54.24 36.68
C TYR A 20 26.31 54.00 37.07
N VAL A 21 27.23 53.61 36.16
CA VAL A 21 28.65 53.26 36.50
C VAL A 21 29.71 53.82 35.55
N GLN A 22 30.85 54.25 36.10
CA GLN A 22 32.02 54.83 35.40
C GLN A 22 33.31 54.53 36.19
N ASP A 23 34.47 54.40 35.54
CA ASP A 23 35.75 54.01 36.20
C ASP A 23 36.22 54.99 37.29
N SER A 24 35.81 56.25 37.18
CA SER A 24 36.07 57.34 38.12
C SER A 24 34.95 57.52 39.15
N GLY A 25 33.99 56.58 39.22
CA GLY A 25 32.89 56.57 40.16
C GLY A 25 33.28 56.23 41.60
N SER A 26 32.34 56.36 42.54
CA SER A 26 32.52 56.12 43.98
C SER A 26 31.40 55.24 44.52
N ASP A 27 31.74 54.22 45.32
CA ASP A 27 30.78 53.24 45.88
C ASP A 27 30.07 53.74 47.16
N ASP A 28 29.85 55.05 47.29
CA ASP A 28 29.09 55.62 48.42
C ASP A 28 27.56 55.56 48.18
N TRP A 29 26.80 55.70 49.27
CA TRP A 29 25.43 55.20 49.51
C TRP A 29 24.26 55.75 48.65
N LEU A 30 24.44 56.01 47.33
CA LEU A 30 23.40 56.10 46.28
C LEU A 30 24.02 56.58 44.94
N CYS A 31 23.97 55.74 43.90
CA CYS A 31 24.48 56.09 42.55
C CYS A 31 23.38 56.56 41.60
N THR A 32 23.68 57.54 40.75
CA THR A 32 22.71 58.18 39.83
C THR A 32 23.39 58.47 38.49
N SER A 33 22.65 58.88 37.46
CA SER A 33 23.22 59.22 36.14
C SER A 33 24.30 60.30 36.18
N SER A 34 24.22 61.19 37.17
CA SER A 34 25.19 62.25 37.43
C SER A 34 26.34 61.86 38.36
N ASN A 35 26.23 60.74 39.11
CA ASN A 35 27.26 60.24 40.04
C ASN A 35 27.31 58.70 39.98
N PRO A 36 28.11 58.14 39.05
CA PRO A 36 28.14 56.71 38.81
C PRO A 36 28.89 55.90 39.91
N CYS A 37 28.43 54.69 40.23
CA CYS A 37 29.09 53.67 41.05
C CYS A 37 30.32 53.07 40.32
N LYS A 38 31.08 52.18 40.96
CA LYS A 38 32.21 51.46 40.34
C LYS A 38 31.85 50.07 39.76
N THR A 39 30.70 49.46 40.07
CA THR A 39 30.18 48.22 39.44
C THR A 39 28.64 48.21 39.30
N ASN A 40 28.11 47.68 38.19
CA ASN A 40 26.65 47.66 37.88
C ASN A 40 26.17 46.39 37.14
N LEU A 41 24.84 46.21 37.13
CA LEU A 41 24.04 45.45 36.15
C LEU A 41 22.82 46.29 35.67
N PRO A 42 22.18 45.94 34.52
CA PRO A 42 21.62 46.93 33.58
C PRO A 42 20.07 46.98 33.44
N LEU A 43 19.60 48.00 32.68
CA LEU A 43 18.23 48.27 32.20
C LEU A 43 18.21 48.46 30.65
N ASP A 44 17.00 48.47 30.10
CA ASP A 44 16.53 48.42 28.69
C ASP A 44 17.05 49.50 27.71
N ASN A 45 18.37 49.56 27.47
CA ASN A 45 18.94 50.28 26.32
C ASN A 45 19.06 49.31 25.12
N THR A 46 19.16 49.80 23.88
CA THR A 46 19.54 49.00 22.68
C THR A 46 20.93 49.36 22.15
N HIS A 47 21.62 50.32 22.76
CA HIS A 47 22.96 50.75 22.37
C HIS A 47 24.06 50.00 23.13
N LEU A 48 25.09 49.56 22.40
CA LEU A 48 26.25 48.90 22.97
C LEU A 48 27.08 49.86 23.86
N SER A 49 27.37 49.43 25.08
CA SER A 49 28.34 50.09 25.96
C SER A 49 29.72 49.45 25.82
N THR A 50 30.79 50.24 25.88
CA THR A 50 32.15 49.73 25.67
C THR A 50 32.86 49.38 26.97
N ILE A 51 33.43 48.18 27.04
CA ILE A 51 34.39 47.79 28.08
C ILE A 51 35.75 47.56 27.42
N LEU A 52 36.77 48.33 27.83
CA LEU A 52 38.16 48.08 27.44
C LEU A 52 38.82 47.12 28.44
N ILE A 53 39.09 45.89 28.00
CA ILE A 53 39.89 44.91 28.73
C ILE A 53 41.37 45.20 28.46
N LYS A 54 42.05 45.77 29.44
CA LYS A 54 43.50 45.99 29.41
C LYS A 54 44.28 44.67 29.35
N SER A 55 45.55 44.74 28.96
CA SER A 55 46.43 43.59 28.78
C SER A 55 46.41 42.61 29.96
N VAL A 56 46.49 43.08 31.21
CA VAL A 56 46.37 42.25 32.43
C VAL A 56 44.95 42.15 33.00
N GLY A 57 44.00 42.88 32.41
CA GLY A 57 42.61 42.93 32.84
C GLY A 57 41.85 41.63 32.53
N ARG A 58 40.91 41.29 33.42
CA ARG A 58 40.02 40.14 33.29
C ARG A 58 38.81 40.24 34.22
N PHE A 59 37.74 39.51 33.89
CA PHE A 59 36.61 39.23 34.75
C PHE A 59 36.75 37.82 35.33
N ASN A 60 36.81 37.71 36.65
CA ASN A 60 36.85 36.43 37.35
C ASN A 60 35.46 36.15 37.92
N ILE A 61 34.74 35.19 37.34
CA ILE A 61 33.36 34.88 37.67
C ILE A 61 33.31 33.58 38.47
N THR A 62 32.78 33.65 39.69
CA THR A 62 32.57 32.50 40.59
C THR A 62 31.10 32.24 40.90
N GLY A 63 30.19 33.10 40.44
CA GLY A 63 28.73 32.94 40.53
C GLY A 63 28.09 33.30 39.19
N LYS A 64 26.93 33.99 39.20
CA LYS A 64 26.30 34.43 37.94
C LYS A 64 26.77 35.82 37.52
N ALA A 65 27.13 35.98 36.24
CA ALA A 65 27.42 37.26 35.61
C ALA A 65 26.73 37.34 34.25
N VAL A 66 25.94 38.41 34.06
CA VAL A 66 25.24 38.69 32.80
C VAL A 66 25.83 39.94 32.17
N PHE A 67 26.29 39.84 30.94
CA PHE A 67 26.74 40.95 30.12
C PHE A 67 25.71 41.17 29.01
N TYR A 68 25.05 42.31 29.05
CA TYR A 68 24.00 42.66 28.09
C TYR A 68 24.41 43.91 27.32
N LEU A 69 24.39 43.85 25.99
CA LEU A 69 24.74 44.97 25.10
C LEU A 69 26.11 45.57 25.39
N ILE A 70 27.14 44.73 25.49
CA ILE A 70 28.52 45.16 25.71
C ILE A 70 29.36 44.96 24.45
N ASN A 71 30.05 46.02 24.03
CA ASN A 71 31.19 45.95 23.12
C ASN A 71 32.48 45.81 23.92
N PHE A 72 32.98 44.58 24.01
CA PHE A 72 34.27 44.28 24.61
C PHE A 72 35.40 44.64 23.65
N ILE A 73 36.28 45.53 24.07
CA ILE A 73 37.49 45.91 23.35
C ILE A 73 38.70 45.33 24.08
N MET A 74 39.54 44.57 23.38
CA MET A 74 40.77 44.00 23.96
C MET A 74 42.02 44.77 23.53
N GLU A 75 42.84 45.16 24.51
CA GLU A 75 44.21 45.66 24.27
C GLU A 75 45.11 44.52 23.78
N SER A 76 46.00 44.78 22.82
CA SER A 76 46.90 43.76 22.30
C SER A 76 47.76 43.14 23.39
N THR A 77 47.91 41.82 23.36
CA THR A 77 48.78 41.09 24.29
C THR A 77 49.65 40.08 23.55
N GLY A 78 50.84 39.79 24.09
CA GLY A 78 51.51 38.51 23.81
C GLY A 78 50.82 37.37 24.55
N TYR A 79 51.33 36.15 24.38
CA TYR A 79 50.82 34.93 25.03
C TYR A 79 50.60 35.12 26.54
N GLN A 80 49.39 34.82 27.03
CA GLN A 80 49.02 34.90 28.44
C GLN A 80 48.08 33.75 28.84
N ASN A 81 48.31 33.17 30.01
CA ASN A 81 47.55 32.02 30.52
C ASN A 81 46.19 32.38 31.19
N PHE A 82 45.74 33.63 31.12
CA PHE A 82 44.47 34.05 31.72
C PHE A 82 43.58 34.74 30.68
N PRO A 83 42.26 34.50 30.68
CA PRO A 83 41.34 35.00 29.66
C PRO A 83 40.86 36.44 29.95
N GLY A 84 40.08 37.01 29.04
CA GLY A 84 39.28 38.21 29.28
C GLY A 84 38.13 37.98 30.28
N ILE A 85 37.40 36.88 30.13
CA ILE A 85 36.32 36.42 31.03
C ILE A 85 36.63 34.99 31.45
N TYR A 86 36.68 34.76 32.75
CA TYR A 86 37.09 33.49 33.35
C TYR A 86 36.02 32.92 34.26
N GLY A 87 35.48 31.74 33.91
CA GLY A 87 34.66 30.93 34.81
C GLY A 87 35.54 30.10 35.76
N LEU A 88 35.55 30.46 37.04
CA LEU A 88 36.43 29.92 38.08
C LEU A 88 35.73 29.00 39.09
N SER A 89 34.49 28.57 38.81
CA SER A 89 33.73 27.68 39.69
C SER A 89 32.75 26.82 38.89
N SER A 90 32.35 25.67 39.45
CA SER A 90 31.31 24.80 38.88
C SER A 90 29.91 25.42 38.91
N ILE A 91 29.69 26.47 39.69
CA ILE A 91 28.47 27.28 39.72
C ILE A 91 28.60 28.60 38.95
N ALA A 92 29.70 28.80 38.23
CA ALA A 92 29.88 30.01 37.43
C ALA A 92 28.92 29.99 36.23
N GLU A 93 28.06 30.98 36.13
CA GLU A 93 27.12 31.16 35.01
C GLU A 93 27.47 32.45 34.30
N ILE A 94 28.11 32.34 33.14
CA ILE A 94 28.44 33.48 32.27
C ILE A 94 27.39 33.55 31.17
N GLU A 95 26.68 34.67 31.14
CA GLU A 95 25.65 34.96 30.15
C GLU A 95 26.07 36.21 29.35
N LEU A 96 26.33 36.07 28.05
CA LEU A 96 26.51 37.20 27.14
C LEU A 96 25.30 37.26 26.22
N GLN A 97 24.68 38.43 26.15
CA GLN A 97 23.54 38.66 25.28
C GLN A 97 23.73 39.98 24.51
N ASP A 98 23.60 39.90 23.19
CA ASP A 98 23.72 41.03 22.26
C ASP A 98 25.08 41.77 22.39
N CYS A 99 26.17 41.01 22.54
CA CYS A 99 27.51 41.54 22.78
C CYS A 99 28.38 41.56 21.51
N GLN A 100 29.42 42.39 21.53
CA GLN A 100 30.47 42.42 20.51
C GLN A 100 31.84 42.19 21.13
N PHE A 101 32.75 41.58 20.38
CA PHE A 101 34.15 41.44 20.77
C PHE A 101 35.07 41.93 19.65
N ASN A 102 35.88 42.95 19.95
CA ASN A 102 36.75 43.63 19.00
C ASN A 102 38.14 43.87 19.59
N MET A 103 39.14 44.00 18.71
CA MET A 103 40.47 44.48 19.10
C MET A 103 40.52 46.00 19.21
N GLN A 104 41.33 46.53 20.12
CA GLN A 104 41.49 47.98 20.31
C GLN A 104 42.05 48.70 19.07
N ASN A 105 43.03 48.09 18.41
CA ASN A 105 43.59 48.61 17.17
C ASN A 105 43.50 47.53 16.08
N ALA A 106 43.12 47.94 14.87
CA ALA A 106 43.05 47.04 13.72
C ALA A 106 44.41 46.35 13.46
N GLY A 107 44.38 45.06 13.16
CA GLY A 107 45.58 44.24 12.92
C GLY A 107 46.37 43.88 14.19
N SER A 108 45.91 44.29 15.38
CA SER A 108 46.51 43.82 16.65
C SER A 108 46.16 42.37 16.92
N GLN A 109 47.06 41.68 17.62
CA GLN A 109 46.84 40.31 18.07
C GLN A 109 46.48 40.23 19.57
N ILE A 110 45.77 39.18 19.94
CA ILE A 110 45.49 38.79 21.33
C ILE A 110 46.19 37.47 21.66
N GLY A 111 46.94 37.44 22.75
CA GLY A 111 47.65 36.23 23.20
C GLY A 111 46.91 35.39 24.25
N LYS A 112 45.64 35.70 24.53
CA LYS A 112 44.79 35.02 25.53
C LYS A 112 43.39 34.77 24.98
N CYS A 113 42.62 33.88 25.61
CA CYS A 113 41.21 33.70 25.26
C CYS A 113 40.35 34.92 25.60
N PHE A 114 39.28 35.13 24.86
CA PHE A 114 38.22 36.03 25.31
C PHE A 114 37.45 35.40 26.46
N ILE A 115 36.98 34.16 26.29
CA ILE A 115 36.22 33.40 27.30
C ILE A 115 36.93 32.08 27.56
N ASN A 116 37.15 31.74 28.84
CA ASN A 116 37.61 30.41 29.26
C ASN A 116 36.72 29.87 30.38
N LEU A 117 36.12 28.71 30.14
CA LEU A 117 35.22 28.00 31.06
C LEU A 117 35.91 26.70 31.53
N GLN A 118 36.50 26.70 32.73
CA GLN A 118 37.43 25.64 33.15
C GLN A 118 36.88 24.62 34.16
N ILE A 119 35.80 24.93 34.88
CA ILE A 119 35.33 24.06 35.98
C ILE A 119 33.92 23.52 35.68
N GLY A 120 33.04 24.27 35.03
CA GLY A 120 31.69 23.80 34.70
C GLY A 120 30.70 24.94 34.59
N GLY A 121 29.46 24.71 35.03
CA GLY A 121 28.39 25.71 35.08
C GLY A 121 27.62 25.84 33.77
N ASN A 122 26.46 26.51 33.82
CA ASN A 122 25.58 26.69 32.66
C ASN A 122 25.79 28.07 32.06
N ASN A 123 26.45 28.10 30.90
CA ASN A 123 26.90 29.32 30.25
C ASN A 123 26.16 29.53 28.94
N ILE A 124 25.81 30.78 28.65
CA ILE A 124 24.96 31.15 27.51
C ILE A 124 25.62 32.31 26.77
N LEU A 125 25.86 32.15 25.47
CA LEU A 125 26.35 33.20 24.58
C LEU A 125 25.34 33.37 23.46
N THR A 126 24.60 34.48 23.46
CA THR A 126 23.57 34.76 22.45
C THR A 126 23.87 36.06 21.74
N ASN A 127 23.84 36.04 20.40
CA ASN A 127 24.12 37.19 19.55
C ASN A 127 25.47 37.86 19.88
N LEU A 128 26.53 37.04 20.00
CA LEU A 128 27.90 37.51 20.14
C LEU A 128 28.52 37.70 18.75
N ASN A 129 28.91 38.92 18.42
CA ASN A 129 29.55 39.25 17.14
C ASN A 129 31.04 39.54 17.32
N THR A 130 31.87 38.74 16.66
CA THR A 130 33.34 38.80 16.75
C THR A 130 33.93 38.88 15.36
N LYS A 131 34.80 39.86 15.09
CA LYS A 131 35.41 40.01 13.77
C LYS A 131 36.85 40.49 13.78
N ASP A 132 37.59 40.13 12.73
CA ASP A 132 38.93 40.63 12.41
C ASP A 132 39.95 40.42 13.54
N ILE A 133 40.01 39.19 14.08
CA ILE A 133 40.86 38.86 15.23
C ILE A 133 41.97 37.91 14.83
N SER A 134 43.21 38.30 15.13
CA SER A 134 44.36 37.39 15.16
C SER A 134 44.66 36.98 16.60
N SER A 135 44.60 35.69 16.92
CA SER A 135 44.70 35.21 18.30
C SER A 135 45.69 34.06 18.48
N GLU A 136 46.55 34.11 19.50
CA GLU A 136 47.41 32.96 19.83
C GLU A 136 46.63 31.83 20.52
N GLU A 137 45.52 32.19 21.17
CA GLU A 137 44.60 31.28 21.87
C GLU A 137 43.24 31.19 21.14
N ASN A 138 42.33 30.35 21.61
CA ASN A 138 40.95 30.32 21.10
C ASN A 138 40.16 31.53 21.60
N ILE A 139 39.16 32.02 20.85
CA ILE A 139 38.26 33.06 21.35
C ILE A 139 37.46 32.52 22.53
N ILE A 140 36.91 31.31 22.37
CA ILE A 140 36.15 30.60 23.38
C ILE A 140 36.84 29.27 23.68
N LYS A 141 37.18 29.06 24.94
CA LYS A 141 37.75 27.82 25.44
C LYS A 141 36.82 27.20 26.46
N VAL A 142 36.43 25.96 26.20
CA VAL A 142 35.65 25.13 27.11
C VAL A 142 36.56 23.98 27.53
N ASN A 143 36.82 23.89 28.82
CA ASN A 143 37.54 22.79 29.43
C ASN A 143 36.79 22.39 30.69
N PHE A 144 35.59 21.83 30.52
CA PHE A 144 34.73 21.47 31.64
C PHE A 144 35.30 20.26 32.35
N ASN A 145 35.87 20.48 33.55
CA ASN A 145 36.37 19.40 34.40
C ASN A 145 35.32 18.88 35.41
N ASP A 146 34.20 19.60 35.60
CA ASP A 146 32.97 19.13 36.27
C ASP A 146 31.76 19.29 35.33
N ALA A 147 30.56 18.97 35.83
CA ALA A 147 29.29 19.19 35.15
C ALA A 147 29.11 20.64 34.68
N GLY A 148 28.71 20.83 33.41
CA GLY A 148 28.59 22.15 32.81
C GLY A 148 28.11 22.11 31.37
N SER A 149 27.52 23.22 30.93
CA SER A 149 27.03 23.39 29.57
C SER A 149 27.43 24.75 29.00
N LEU A 150 27.63 24.80 27.68
CA LEU A 150 27.76 26.03 26.92
C LEU A 150 26.76 26.00 25.76
N SER A 151 25.84 26.96 25.75
CA SER A 151 24.96 27.23 24.60
C SER A 151 25.43 28.48 23.88
N ILE A 152 25.73 28.37 22.60
CA ILE A 152 26.05 29.49 21.72
C ILE A 152 24.95 29.61 20.68
N SER A 153 24.26 30.74 20.64
CA SER A 153 23.18 30.96 19.69
C SER A 153 23.25 32.29 18.95
N ASN A 154 22.74 32.34 17.72
CA ASN A 154 22.56 33.58 16.94
C ASN A 154 23.85 34.41 16.78
N SER A 155 25.03 33.79 16.84
CA SER A 155 26.32 34.48 16.98
C SER A 155 27.13 34.43 15.68
N GLN A 156 27.97 35.45 15.44
CA GLN A 156 28.80 35.55 14.23
C GLN A 156 30.28 35.67 14.56
N PHE A 157 31.10 34.89 13.86
CA PHE A 157 32.56 34.85 13.97
C PHE A 157 33.14 35.01 12.57
N GLU A 158 33.74 36.17 12.28
CA GLU A 158 34.22 36.53 10.94
C GLU A 158 35.71 36.85 10.94
N ASN A 159 36.44 36.31 9.97
CA ASN A 159 37.86 36.61 9.75
C ASN A 159 38.72 36.44 11.02
N ILE A 160 38.56 35.29 11.67
CA ILE A 160 39.30 34.95 12.89
C ILE A 160 40.46 34.03 12.51
N THR A 161 41.69 34.49 12.72
CA THR A 161 42.91 33.72 12.45
C THR A 161 43.59 33.35 13.75
N LYS A 162 43.69 32.05 14.02
CA LYS A 162 44.55 31.54 15.07
C LYS A 162 45.99 31.53 14.60
N ILE A 163 46.82 32.29 15.30
CA ILE A 163 48.26 32.40 15.07
C ILE A 163 49.01 31.55 16.11
N GLY A 164 50.11 30.91 15.74
CA GLY A 164 50.85 30.04 16.67
C GLY A 164 50.29 28.62 16.84
N SER A 165 51.01 27.80 17.61
CA SER A 165 50.80 26.34 17.70
C SER A 165 50.56 25.81 19.12
N TYR A 166 50.33 26.69 20.10
CA TYR A 166 50.22 26.32 21.52
C TYR A 166 48.87 25.72 21.91
N ALA A 167 47.82 26.02 21.15
CA ALA A 167 46.46 25.55 21.42
C ALA A 167 45.80 24.98 20.15
N VAL A 168 44.86 24.06 20.35
CA VAL A 168 44.08 23.39 19.28
C VAL A 168 42.76 24.12 19.04
N GLY A 169 42.16 23.98 17.85
CA GLY A 169 40.93 24.67 17.47
C GLY A 169 41.19 26.10 16.98
N GLY A 170 40.32 26.62 16.12
CA GLY A 170 40.36 28.03 15.72
C GLY A 170 39.62 28.92 16.70
N VAL A 171 38.35 29.19 16.44
CA VAL A 171 37.50 30.05 17.28
C VAL A 171 37.18 29.39 18.61
N ILE A 172 36.75 28.13 18.55
CA ILE A 172 36.29 27.36 19.71
C ILE A 172 37.19 26.14 19.90
N ASN A 173 37.62 25.93 21.14
CA ASN A 173 38.20 24.67 21.60
C ASN A 173 37.35 24.15 22.76
N ALA A 174 36.71 23.00 22.56
CA ALA A 174 35.85 22.38 23.55
C ALA A 174 36.36 21.00 23.96
N LEU A 175 36.69 20.86 25.24
CA LEU A 175 37.08 19.62 25.89
C LEU A 175 35.99 19.29 26.91
N LEU A 176 35.23 18.22 26.65
CA LEU A 176 34.15 17.74 27.51
C LEU A 176 34.64 16.51 28.28
N THR A 177 35.05 16.71 29.54
CA THR A 177 35.69 15.67 30.37
C THR A 177 34.80 15.19 31.51
N TYR A 178 33.50 15.47 31.45
CA TYR A 178 32.49 15.00 32.40
C TYR A 178 31.23 14.50 31.69
N GLU A 179 30.53 13.50 32.25
CA GLU A 179 29.43 12.80 31.57
C GLU A 179 28.21 13.68 31.22
N SER A 180 27.97 14.74 32.00
CA SER A 180 26.88 15.68 31.78
C SER A 180 27.28 16.92 30.98
N ASN A 181 28.50 16.94 30.43
CA ASN A 181 28.97 18.07 29.66
C ASN A 181 28.24 18.21 28.33
N ARG A 182 27.90 19.46 27.99
CA ARG A 182 27.15 19.78 26.77
C ARG A 182 27.68 21.03 26.08
N LEU A 183 27.87 20.95 24.78
CA LEU A 183 28.10 22.10 23.89
C LEU A 183 27.00 22.14 22.84
N ASP A 184 26.19 23.19 22.85
CA ASP A 184 25.19 23.45 21.81
C ASP A 184 25.57 24.70 21.02
N ILE A 185 25.62 24.59 19.69
CA ILE A 185 25.85 25.70 18.77
C ILE A 185 24.66 25.77 17.82
N THR A 186 23.87 26.84 17.90
CA THR A 186 22.61 26.95 17.17
C THR A 186 22.49 28.28 16.43
N ASN A 187 22.16 28.25 15.13
CA ASN A 187 21.99 29.45 14.31
C ASN A 187 23.22 30.39 14.35
N CYS A 188 24.43 29.82 14.28
CA CYS A 188 25.68 30.58 14.30
C CYS A 188 26.33 30.60 12.91
N GLN A 189 27.19 31.59 12.68
CA GLN A 189 27.97 31.70 11.44
C GLN A 189 29.45 31.86 11.75
N PHE A 190 30.27 30.98 11.15
CA PHE A 190 31.73 31.04 11.17
C PHE A 190 32.20 31.25 9.73
N THR A 191 32.77 32.42 9.43
CA THR A 191 33.20 32.78 8.07
C THR A 191 34.68 33.12 8.07
N THR A 192 35.46 32.51 7.18
CA THR A 192 36.91 32.75 7.04
C THR A 192 37.70 32.53 8.35
N CYS A 193 37.30 31.54 9.16
CA CYS A 193 38.01 31.17 10.38
C CYS A 193 39.18 30.23 10.07
N LYS A 194 40.40 30.60 10.46
CA LYS A 194 41.63 29.90 10.06
C LYS A 194 42.44 29.41 11.26
N ALA A 195 42.87 28.16 11.21
CA ALA A 195 43.70 27.50 12.21
C ALA A 195 44.79 26.66 11.51
N GLN A 196 45.65 27.33 10.72
CA GLN A 196 46.51 26.71 9.70
C GLN A 196 47.46 25.59 10.19
N ASN A 197 47.85 25.61 11.47
CA ASN A 197 48.77 24.63 12.06
C ASN A 197 48.11 23.70 13.08
N THR A 198 46.78 23.65 13.12
CA THR A 198 46.04 22.82 14.06
C THR A 198 44.71 22.34 13.46
N TRP A 199 43.82 21.76 14.26
CA TRP A 199 42.60 21.09 13.81
C TRP A 199 41.37 21.93 14.10
N GLY A 200 40.34 21.87 13.24
CA GLY A 200 39.07 22.57 13.43
C GLY A 200 39.19 24.08 13.22
N GLY A 201 39.05 24.56 11.97
CA GLY A 201 39.28 25.97 11.63
C GLY A 201 38.31 26.92 12.32
N ALA A 202 37.07 26.49 12.52
CA ALA A 202 36.12 27.16 13.41
C ALA A 202 36.10 26.48 14.78
N VAL A 203 35.85 25.17 14.80
CA VAL A 203 35.56 24.43 16.04
C VAL A 203 36.42 23.18 16.11
N TYR A 204 37.15 23.04 17.22
CA TYR A 204 37.67 21.77 17.67
C TYR A 204 36.88 21.31 18.89
N ALA A 205 36.46 20.05 18.88
CA ALA A 205 35.73 19.47 19.99
C ALA A 205 36.21 18.05 20.30
N GLU A 206 36.42 17.77 21.58
CA GLU A 206 36.81 16.46 22.10
C GLU A 206 35.86 16.01 23.21
N ILE A 207 35.36 14.78 23.08
CA ILE A 207 34.59 14.09 24.13
C ILE A 207 35.47 13.02 24.77
N GLN A 208 35.64 13.11 26.09
CA GLN A 208 36.45 12.18 26.88
C GLN A 208 35.65 11.37 27.91
N HIS A 209 34.33 11.59 28.01
CA HIS A 209 33.46 10.87 28.92
C HIS A 209 32.14 10.44 28.24
N SER A 210 31.61 9.29 28.68
CA SER A 210 30.32 8.76 28.24
C SER A 210 29.19 9.78 28.49
N ASN A 211 28.18 9.82 27.62
CA ASN A 211 27.00 10.72 27.71
C ASN A 211 27.22 12.20 27.45
N ALA A 212 28.46 12.70 27.37
CA ALA A 212 28.72 14.08 26.98
C ALA A 212 28.25 14.34 25.54
N GLN A 213 27.79 15.55 25.25
CA GLN A 213 27.06 15.86 24.02
C GLN A 213 27.57 17.12 23.32
N ILE A 214 27.70 17.04 22.00
CA ILE A 214 27.96 18.17 21.12
C ILE A 214 26.83 18.22 20.08
N THR A 215 26.11 19.33 20.02
CA THR A 215 25.03 19.55 19.05
C THR A 215 25.28 20.79 18.23
N LEU A 216 25.26 20.67 16.91
CA LEU A 216 25.22 21.79 15.97
C LEU A 216 23.86 21.80 15.25
N SER A 217 23.22 22.96 15.17
CA SER A 217 21.96 23.14 14.43
C SER A 217 21.91 24.50 13.74
N TYR A 218 21.34 24.57 12.52
CA TYR A 218 21.22 25.79 11.71
C TYR A 218 22.53 26.60 11.57
N THR A 219 23.68 25.95 11.69
CA THR A 219 24.99 26.62 11.81
C THR A 219 25.76 26.54 10.51
N GLN A 220 26.37 27.65 10.10
CA GLN A 220 27.14 27.79 8.86
C GLN A 220 28.63 27.92 9.15
N LEU A 221 29.43 27.10 8.48
CA LEU A 221 30.90 27.16 8.48
C LEU A 221 31.36 27.36 7.03
N ILE A 222 31.85 28.56 6.73
CA ILE A 222 32.10 29.01 5.36
C ILE A 222 33.55 29.45 5.23
N GLN A 223 34.28 28.91 4.25
CA GLN A 223 35.67 29.27 3.96
C GLN A 223 36.61 29.13 5.17
N CYS A 224 36.32 28.16 6.05
CA CYS A 224 37.16 27.87 7.20
C CYS A 224 38.34 26.98 6.80
N GLU A 225 39.52 27.22 7.39
CA GLU A 225 40.75 26.52 7.03
C GLU A 225 41.44 25.95 8.27
N ALA A 226 41.91 24.71 8.21
CA ALA A 226 42.73 24.09 9.26
C ALA A 226 43.61 22.98 8.68
N GLN A 227 44.54 22.44 9.47
CA GLN A 227 45.30 21.26 9.07
C GLN A 227 44.37 20.05 8.82
N LYS A 228 43.39 19.82 9.69
CA LYS A 228 42.37 18.76 9.60
C LYS A 228 41.02 19.32 10.00
N GLY A 229 39.95 18.93 9.32
CA GLY A 229 38.60 19.45 9.64
C GLY A 229 38.55 20.96 9.41
N GLY A 230 38.59 21.41 8.15
CA GLY A 230 38.70 22.83 7.82
C GLY A 230 37.64 23.68 8.52
N GLY A 231 36.41 23.19 8.64
CA GLY A 231 35.39 23.76 9.52
C GLY A 231 35.46 23.20 10.93
N LEU A 232 35.25 21.88 11.05
CA LEU A 232 35.04 21.18 12.31
C LEU A 232 35.96 19.96 12.44
N HIS A 233 36.61 19.83 13.58
CA HIS A 233 37.28 18.60 13.97
C HIS A 233 36.68 18.04 15.26
N ILE A 234 36.35 16.76 15.21
CA ILE A 234 35.75 16.01 16.33
C ILE A 234 36.67 14.87 16.71
N LYS A 235 36.92 14.74 18.01
CA LYS A 235 37.56 13.57 18.59
C LYS A 235 36.67 12.98 19.68
N SER A 236 36.34 11.70 19.60
CA SER A 236 35.53 11.01 20.60
C SER A 236 36.28 9.80 21.11
N SER A 237 36.68 9.83 22.38
CA SER A 237 37.42 8.73 23.03
C SER A 237 36.53 7.78 23.83
N THR A 238 35.22 8.05 23.91
CA THR A 238 34.24 7.29 24.73
C THR A 238 32.84 7.34 24.10
N THR A 239 31.81 6.81 24.77
CA THR A 239 30.40 6.78 24.31
C THR A 239 29.64 8.11 24.41
N GLY A 240 30.25 9.20 23.92
CA GLY A 240 29.60 10.51 23.79
C GLY A 240 28.62 10.58 22.62
N GLN A 241 27.99 11.74 22.44
CA GLN A 241 27.10 12.02 21.33
C GLN A 241 27.55 13.27 20.56
N VAL A 242 27.59 13.16 19.25
CA VAL A 242 27.81 14.26 18.32
C VAL A 242 26.68 14.26 17.31
N VAL A 243 25.90 15.34 17.31
CA VAL A 243 24.73 15.50 16.43
C VAL A 243 24.89 16.79 15.63
N LEU A 244 24.89 16.65 14.31
CA LEU A 244 24.79 17.74 13.36
C LEU A 244 23.45 17.60 12.65
N ASP A 245 22.51 18.52 12.94
CA ASP A 245 21.15 18.43 12.43
C ASP A 245 20.67 19.80 11.92
N ASN A 246 19.45 19.86 11.39
CA ASN A 246 18.70 21.07 11.14
C ASN A 246 19.43 22.06 10.20
N SER A 247 19.65 21.66 8.95
CA SER A 247 20.16 22.54 7.89
C SER A 247 21.49 23.24 8.21
N CYS A 248 22.42 22.55 8.90
CA CYS A 248 23.81 23.03 9.01
C CYS A 248 24.49 23.07 7.63
N GLU A 249 25.44 23.97 7.44
CA GLU A 249 26.18 24.13 6.18
C GLU A 249 27.69 24.21 6.39
N PHE A 250 28.43 23.42 5.62
CA PHE A 250 29.88 23.48 5.50
C PHE A 250 30.20 23.79 4.04
N LYS A 251 30.71 25.00 3.76
CA LYS A 251 30.93 25.47 2.39
C LYS A 251 32.36 25.95 2.21
N GLN A 252 33.04 25.45 1.17
CA GLN A 252 34.37 25.93 0.79
C GLN A 252 35.42 25.82 1.91
N CYS A 253 35.24 24.88 2.84
CA CYS A 253 36.20 24.64 3.91
C CYS A 253 37.39 23.84 3.39
N ILE A 254 38.59 24.11 3.92
CA ILE A 254 39.85 23.52 3.42
C ILE A 254 40.63 22.89 4.56
N ALA A 255 40.95 21.60 4.41
CA ALA A 255 42.01 20.93 5.15
C ALA A 255 43.33 21.15 4.39
N THR A 256 44.17 22.05 4.90
CA THR A 256 45.34 22.59 4.17
C THR A 256 46.50 21.60 4.03
N SER A 257 46.56 20.60 4.91
CA SER A 257 47.63 19.58 4.91
C SER A 257 47.20 18.37 5.76
N GLY A 258 46.00 17.85 5.49
CA GLY A 258 45.35 16.80 6.29
C GLY A 258 44.06 16.30 5.66
N ASN A 259 43.13 15.80 6.47
CA ASN A 259 41.91 15.14 5.99
C ASN A 259 40.66 15.89 6.42
N GLY A 260 39.55 15.66 5.70
CA GLY A 260 38.24 16.20 6.06
C GLY A 260 38.17 17.71 5.81
N GLY A 261 37.97 18.12 4.56
CA GLY A 261 37.97 19.55 4.22
C GLY A 261 36.89 20.33 4.96
N GLY A 262 35.68 19.79 5.08
CA GLY A 262 34.64 20.31 5.98
C GLY A 262 34.80 19.76 7.40
N ILE A 263 34.70 18.45 7.53
CA ILE A 263 34.62 17.74 8.82
C ILE A 263 35.68 16.64 8.88
N CYS A 264 36.42 16.57 10.00
CA CYS A 264 37.28 15.44 10.31
C CYS A 264 36.86 14.84 11.66
N ALA A 265 36.50 13.56 11.68
CA ALA A 265 36.06 12.84 12.86
C ALA A 265 37.01 11.69 13.19
N ASP A 266 37.45 11.63 14.44
CA ASP A 266 38.26 10.55 15.01
C ASP A 266 37.46 9.90 16.16
N LEU A 267 36.99 8.67 15.93
CA LEU A 267 36.03 7.98 16.79
C LEU A 267 36.64 6.71 17.39
N GLU A 268 36.34 6.45 18.66
CA GLU A 268 36.82 5.26 19.38
C GLU A 268 35.63 4.38 19.81
N TYR A 269 35.54 3.18 19.23
CA TYR A 269 34.42 2.24 19.37
C TYR A 269 34.86 0.89 19.95
N SER A 270 33.95 0.25 20.68
CA SER A 270 34.09 -1.14 21.13
C SER A 270 32.78 -1.91 20.93
N THR A 271 32.84 -3.23 21.13
CA THR A 271 31.67 -4.12 20.94
C THR A 271 30.49 -3.81 21.87
N SER A 272 30.74 -3.22 23.05
CA SER A 272 29.71 -2.86 24.04
C SER A 272 29.42 -1.37 24.11
N GLU A 273 30.27 -0.52 23.55
CA GLU A 273 30.29 0.92 23.79
C GLU A 273 30.66 1.65 22.48
N GLN A 274 29.72 2.43 21.91
CA GLN A 274 29.93 3.25 20.71
C GLN A 274 29.40 4.67 20.91
N SER A 275 30.15 5.67 20.46
CA SER A 275 29.67 7.06 20.43
C SER A 275 28.59 7.20 19.37
N LEU A 276 27.55 8.01 19.62
CA LEU A 276 26.62 8.41 18.57
C LEU A 276 27.26 9.52 17.74
N PHE A 277 27.38 9.31 16.43
CA PHE A 277 27.80 10.31 15.45
C PHE A 277 26.73 10.38 14.37
N LEU A 278 25.91 11.43 14.41
CA LEU A 278 24.75 11.62 13.56
C LEU A 278 24.92 12.90 12.73
N ILE A 279 24.82 12.77 11.40
CA ILE A 279 24.73 13.88 10.45
C ILE A 279 23.41 13.77 9.70
N LYS A 280 22.50 14.71 9.94
CA LYS A 280 21.15 14.72 9.39
C LYS A 280 20.81 16.08 8.81
N ASP A 281 20.32 16.13 7.57
CA ASP A 281 20.00 17.38 6.87
C ASP A 281 21.14 18.42 6.93
N VAL A 282 22.38 17.98 6.68
CA VAL A 282 23.57 18.85 6.63
C VAL A 282 24.03 18.98 5.18
N LEU A 283 24.34 20.20 4.75
CA LEU A 283 24.94 20.49 3.45
C LEU A 283 26.46 20.62 3.56
N ILE A 284 27.20 19.84 2.78
CA ILE A 284 28.67 19.86 2.73
C ILE A 284 29.10 20.02 1.29
N GLN A 285 29.56 21.21 0.94
CA GLN A 285 29.72 21.62 -0.44
C GLN A 285 31.07 22.31 -0.70
N ASP A 286 31.67 21.98 -1.85
CA ASP A 286 32.87 22.63 -2.37
C ASP A 286 34.08 22.64 -1.40
N CYS A 287 34.13 21.69 -0.47
CA CYS A 287 35.20 21.55 0.51
C CYS A 287 36.40 20.75 -0.04
N GLN A 288 37.60 20.99 0.48
CA GLN A 288 38.84 20.45 -0.08
C GLN A 288 39.77 19.84 0.97
N ALA A 289 40.36 18.68 0.66
CA ALA A 289 41.42 18.06 1.46
C ALA A 289 42.74 18.00 0.67
N LEU A 290 43.76 18.70 1.16
CA LEU A 290 45.06 18.87 0.50
C LEU A 290 46.17 18.02 1.14
N LEU A 291 47.19 17.70 0.35
CA LEU A 291 48.36 16.93 0.79
C LEU A 291 49.24 17.69 1.79
N SER A 292 49.73 16.98 2.79
CA SER A 292 50.85 17.44 3.62
C SER A 292 52.19 17.17 2.93
N SER A 293 53.10 18.14 2.96
CA SER A 293 54.49 17.95 2.55
C SER A 293 55.30 17.09 3.52
N TYR A 294 54.81 16.89 4.75
CA TYR A 294 55.50 16.15 5.81
C TYR A 294 54.96 14.72 6.00
N GLU A 295 53.64 14.55 5.83
CA GLU A 295 52.92 13.27 6.02
C GLU A 295 52.07 12.95 4.77
N PRO A 296 52.66 12.85 3.57
CA PRO A 296 51.91 12.80 2.31
C PRO A 296 51.05 11.54 2.15
N ILE A 297 51.36 10.45 2.86
CA ILE A 297 50.70 9.15 2.69
C ILE A 297 49.38 9.01 3.47
N SER A 298 49.17 9.81 4.51
CA SER A 298 48.00 9.73 5.42
C SER A 298 47.14 11.00 5.40
N THR A 299 47.37 11.89 4.42
CA THR A 299 46.71 13.19 4.28
C THR A 299 46.10 13.36 2.88
N GLY A 300 45.13 14.26 2.72
CA GLY A 300 44.47 14.53 1.45
C GLY A 300 43.28 13.63 1.15
N PHE A 301 42.65 13.02 2.17
CA PHE A 301 41.45 12.18 2.04
C PHE A 301 40.19 12.89 2.54
N GLY A 302 39.04 12.59 1.95
CA GLY A 302 37.73 13.06 2.44
C GLY A 302 37.55 14.56 2.23
N GLY A 303 37.29 15.00 1.00
CA GLY A 303 37.22 16.43 0.68
C GLY A 303 36.12 17.15 1.45
N GLY A 304 34.96 16.50 1.63
CA GLY A 304 33.91 16.96 2.54
C GLY A 304 34.13 16.44 3.96
N ILE A 305 34.12 15.12 4.12
CA ILE A 305 34.19 14.44 5.42
C ILE A 305 35.28 13.37 5.40
N PHE A 306 36.07 13.31 6.47
CA PHE A 306 36.92 12.18 6.79
C PHE A 306 36.53 11.57 8.14
N ILE A 307 36.33 10.24 8.19
CA ILE A 307 35.99 9.51 9.42
C ILE A 307 37.02 8.40 9.65
N GLY A 308 37.71 8.45 10.78
CA GLY A 308 38.56 7.36 11.26
C GLY A 308 37.96 6.73 12.50
N VAL A 309 37.77 5.41 12.49
CA VAL A 309 37.26 4.65 13.65
C VAL A 309 38.32 3.69 14.17
N ARG A 310 38.62 3.78 15.47
CA ARG A 310 39.45 2.82 16.21
C ARG A 310 38.56 1.78 16.89
N GLY A 311 38.95 0.52 16.83
CA GLY A 311 38.23 -0.59 17.46
C GLY A 311 37.14 -1.20 16.59
N THR A 312 36.06 -1.68 17.24
CA THR A 312 35.04 -2.53 16.59
C THR A 312 33.68 -1.83 16.58
N TYR A 313 33.14 -1.59 15.38
CA TYR A 313 31.79 -1.06 15.17
C TYR A 313 30.75 -2.18 15.13
N ASN A 314 29.57 -1.93 15.71
CA ASN A 314 28.40 -2.81 15.62
C ASN A 314 27.25 -2.06 14.94
N SER A 315 26.99 -2.42 13.69
CA SER A 315 26.01 -1.77 12.82
C SER A 315 24.57 -1.81 13.35
N SER A 316 24.22 -2.78 14.18
CA SER A 316 22.88 -2.83 14.81
C SER A 316 22.59 -1.68 15.76
N THR A 317 23.62 -0.95 16.22
CA THR A 317 23.45 0.18 17.14
C THR A 317 23.05 1.48 16.46
N GLN A 318 23.20 1.58 15.13
CA GLN A 318 22.97 2.81 14.36
C GLN A 318 23.75 4.02 14.91
N SER A 319 24.89 3.76 15.55
CA SER A 319 25.69 4.79 16.21
C SER A 319 26.48 5.65 15.23
N LEU A 320 26.62 5.25 13.97
CA LEU A 320 27.17 6.05 12.88
C LEU A 320 26.13 6.18 11.75
N ASP A 321 25.55 7.37 11.61
CA ASP A 321 24.44 7.63 10.69
C ASP A 321 24.64 8.95 9.92
N LEU A 322 24.78 8.84 8.59
CA LEU A 322 24.91 9.96 7.66
C LEU A 322 23.66 10.13 6.77
N LYS A 323 22.54 9.51 7.14
CA LYS A 323 21.32 9.51 6.33
C LYS A 323 20.76 10.92 6.18
N GLY A 324 20.49 11.29 4.93
CA GLY A 324 19.89 12.58 4.58
C GLY A 324 20.87 13.75 4.51
N MET A 325 22.19 13.53 4.65
CA MET A 325 23.17 14.57 4.32
C MET A 325 23.15 14.89 2.81
N LYS A 326 23.48 16.13 2.46
CA LYS A 326 23.70 16.57 1.08
C LYS A 326 25.17 16.92 0.91
N ILE A 327 25.90 16.12 0.15
CA ILE A 327 27.34 16.25 -0.06
C ILE A 327 27.64 16.24 -1.57
N TYR A 328 28.29 17.30 -2.08
CA TYR A 328 28.64 17.40 -3.50
C TYR A 328 29.65 18.52 -3.78
N GLY A 329 30.34 18.46 -4.91
CA GLY A 329 31.32 19.48 -5.33
C GLY A 329 32.64 19.48 -4.55
N ASN A 330 32.82 18.52 -3.64
CA ASN A 330 34.02 18.40 -2.81
C ASN A 330 35.19 17.78 -3.58
N SER A 331 36.42 18.00 -3.11
CA SER A 331 37.61 17.42 -3.72
C SER A 331 38.65 16.96 -2.71
N ALA A 332 39.18 15.77 -2.90
CA ALA A 332 40.32 15.24 -2.14
C ALA A 332 41.49 14.96 -3.10
N ILE A 333 42.72 15.06 -2.62
CA ILE A 333 43.89 14.77 -3.46
C ILE A 333 44.19 13.27 -3.54
N GLN A 334 43.93 12.50 -2.48
CA GLN A 334 44.22 11.07 -2.45
C GLN A 334 42.99 10.20 -2.72
N GLY A 335 41.83 10.53 -2.16
CA GLY A 335 40.62 9.70 -2.32
C GLY A 335 39.47 10.14 -1.43
N GLY A 336 38.26 9.71 -1.80
CA GLY A 336 37.00 10.11 -1.17
C GLY A 336 36.76 11.58 -1.41
N GLN A 337 36.42 11.94 -2.65
CA GLN A 337 36.23 13.34 -3.03
C GLN A 337 35.25 14.03 -2.07
N SER A 338 34.20 13.32 -1.68
CA SER A 338 33.20 13.75 -0.72
C SER A 338 33.41 13.12 0.65
N LEU A 339 33.43 11.79 0.75
CA LEU A 339 33.58 11.04 2.01
C LEU A 339 34.71 10.02 1.91
N TYR A 340 35.58 10.01 2.92
CA TYR A 340 36.54 8.91 3.13
C TYR A 340 36.41 8.32 4.53
N VAL A 341 36.24 6.99 4.62
CA VAL A 341 36.07 6.29 5.91
C VAL A 341 37.10 5.19 6.10
N ILE A 342 37.65 5.10 7.32
CA ILE A 342 38.60 4.06 7.72
C ILE A 342 38.09 3.37 8.96
N MET A 343 37.71 2.10 8.84
CA MET A 343 37.23 1.30 9.97
C MET A 343 37.30 -0.20 9.67
N ASN A 344 37.46 -1.02 10.72
CA ASN A 344 37.51 -2.49 10.58
C ASN A 344 36.22 -3.08 10.00
N GLN A 345 35.04 -2.60 10.43
CA GLN A 345 33.73 -3.09 10.00
C GLN A 345 33.08 -2.18 8.95
N LEU A 346 33.89 -1.63 8.03
CA LEU A 346 33.43 -0.70 7.01
C LEU A 346 32.39 -1.36 6.10
N LYS A 347 32.66 -2.61 5.73
CA LYS A 347 31.77 -3.41 4.90
C LYS A 347 30.43 -3.62 5.59
N GLU A 348 30.42 -4.02 6.85
CA GLU A 348 29.21 -4.29 7.62
C GLU A 348 28.39 -3.02 7.87
N TRP A 349 29.04 -1.86 8.03
CA TRP A 349 28.35 -0.58 8.10
C TRP A 349 27.69 -0.22 6.78
N CYS A 350 28.41 -0.38 5.67
CA CYS A 350 27.88 -0.14 4.32
C CYS A 350 26.72 -1.10 3.98
N GLU A 351 26.84 -2.38 4.32
CA GLU A 351 25.82 -3.41 4.08
C GLU A 351 24.58 -3.26 4.99
N TYR A 352 24.65 -2.45 6.03
CA TYR A 352 23.55 -2.26 6.97
C TYR A 352 22.54 -1.22 6.46
N GLY A 353 21.25 -1.54 6.57
CA GLY A 353 20.16 -0.73 6.00
C GLY A 353 19.88 -1.01 4.52
N LEU A 354 18.98 -0.24 3.93
CA LEU A 354 18.63 -0.32 2.51
C LEU A 354 19.72 0.33 1.65
N LEU A 355 20.41 -0.44 0.80
CA LEU A 355 21.34 0.06 -0.23
C LEU A 355 22.31 1.14 0.30
N GLY A 356 22.87 0.97 1.50
CA GLY A 356 23.83 1.92 2.07
C GLY A 356 23.21 3.22 2.61
N GLU A 357 21.93 3.22 2.99
CA GLU A 357 21.19 4.41 3.43
C GLU A 357 21.86 5.22 4.56
N TYR A 358 22.62 4.56 5.45
CA TYR A 358 23.33 5.20 6.55
C TYR A 358 24.67 5.83 6.13
N VAL A 359 25.10 5.62 4.88
CA VAL A 359 26.37 6.11 4.33
C VAL A 359 26.15 7.11 3.18
N LYS A 360 25.16 6.85 2.32
CA LYS A 360 25.01 7.53 1.02
C LYS A 360 24.75 9.03 1.08
N GLY A 361 23.98 9.51 2.06
CA GLY A 361 23.40 10.85 1.97
C GLY A 361 22.58 11.01 0.68
N ASN A 362 23.00 11.91 -0.21
CA ASN A 362 22.42 12.17 -1.53
C ASN A 362 23.17 11.48 -2.70
N TYR A 363 24.10 10.57 -2.43
CA TYR A 363 24.79 9.80 -3.47
C TYR A 363 23.80 8.91 -4.25
N SER A 364 23.94 8.92 -5.59
CA SER A 364 23.14 8.14 -6.52
C SER A 364 24.00 7.06 -7.18
N ASP A 365 23.60 5.79 -7.07
CA ASP A 365 24.29 4.67 -7.75
C ASP A 365 24.26 4.83 -9.30
N THR A 366 23.38 5.67 -9.84
CA THR A 366 23.27 5.90 -11.30
C THR A 366 24.02 7.13 -11.79
N ASP A 367 24.13 8.17 -10.96
CA ASP A 367 24.54 9.50 -11.42
C ASP A 367 25.78 10.07 -10.72
N SER A 368 26.14 9.55 -9.55
CA SER A 368 27.30 10.04 -8.78
C SER A 368 28.61 9.42 -9.26
N ASP A 369 29.73 10.11 -9.03
CA ASP A 369 31.06 9.56 -9.29
C ASP A 369 31.43 8.59 -8.17
N GLU A 370 31.82 7.36 -8.52
CA GLU A 370 32.20 6.33 -7.54
C GLU A 370 33.37 6.75 -6.63
N ASN A 371 34.17 7.74 -7.04
CA ASN A 371 35.25 8.30 -6.22
C ASN A 371 34.76 9.29 -5.15
N ASP A 372 33.48 9.69 -5.16
CA ASP A 372 32.90 10.54 -4.11
C ASP A 372 32.93 9.84 -2.75
N LEU A 373 32.55 8.56 -2.72
CA LEU A 373 32.47 7.77 -1.48
C LEU A 373 33.47 6.62 -1.52
N GLN A 374 34.57 6.77 -0.79
CA GLN A 374 35.62 5.75 -0.70
C GLN A 374 35.94 5.41 0.75
N GLY A 375 36.64 4.30 0.95
CA GLY A 375 37.14 3.96 2.26
C GLY A 375 38.05 2.75 2.28
N LEU A 376 38.60 2.48 3.46
CA LEU A 376 39.59 1.43 3.68
C LEU A 376 39.18 0.59 4.90
N VAL A 377 39.09 -0.73 4.68
CA VAL A 377 38.89 -1.71 5.75
C VAL A 377 40.20 -1.85 6.53
N LEU A 378 40.35 -1.04 7.57
CA LEU A 378 41.54 -0.97 8.41
C LEU A 378 41.18 -0.32 9.75
N ASP A 379 41.81 -0.74 10.84
CA ASP A 379 41.71 0.00 12.10
C ASP A 379 42.40 1.36 11.94
N PHE A 380 41.73 2.45 12.31
CA PHE A 380 42.31 3.78 12.11
C PHE A 380 43.66 3.98 12.84
N SER A 381 43.96 3.21 13.90
CA SER A 381 45.26 3.25 14.57
C SER A 381 46.43 2.81 13.68
N GLN A 382 46.16 2.06 12.60
CA GLN A 382 47.16 1.53 11.67
C GLN A 382 47.34 2.40 10.42
N PHE A 383 46.48 3.39 10.22
CA PHE A 383 46.47 4.17 8.98
C PHE A 383 47.76 4.96 8.78
N ALA A 384 48.24 5.64 9.83
CA ALA A 384 49.45 6.47 9.74
C ALA A 384 50.74 5.67 9.43
N SER A 385 50.78 4.37 9.77
CA SER A 385 51.92 3.50 9.50
C SER A 385 51.76 2.66 8.23
N SER A 386 50.61 2.74 7.55
CA SER A 386 50.34 2.01 6.32
C SER A 386 51.07 2.63 5.13
N SER A 387 51.60 1.80 4.24
CA SER A 387 52.27 2.30 3.03
C SER A 387 51.25 2.84 2.03
N GLN A 388 51.68 3.82 1.23
CA GLN A 388 50.83 4.38 0.16
C GLN A 388 50.33 3.29 -0.81
N GLN A 389 51.22 2.34 -1.17
CA GLN A 389 50.85 1.21 -2.03
C GLN A 389 49.77 0.32 -1.37
N TYR A 390 49.84 0.10 -0.05
CA TYR A 390 48.83 -0.68 0.65
C TYR A 390 47.47 0.04 0.62
N ILE A 391 47.43 1.33 0.92
CA ILE A 391 46.20 2.14 0.92
C ILE A 391 45.57 2.11 -0.47
N GLN A 392 46.32 2.46 -1.51
CA GLN A 392 45.85 2.49 -2.91
C GLN A 392 45.36 1.11 -3.42
N THR A 393 45.94 0.02 -2.92
CA THR A 393 45.53 -1.34 -3.34
C THR A 393 44.25 -1.80 -2.64
N ASN A 394 44.05 -1.38 -1.38
CA ASN A 394 43.01 -1.92 -0.51
C ASN A 394 41.82 -0.99 -0.34
N GLU A 395 41.92 0.28 -0.72
CA GLU A 395 40.77 1.17 -0.76
C GLU A 395 39.71 0.66 -1.74
N LYS A 396 38.46 0.99 -1.42
CA LYS A 396 37.28 0.63 -2.20
C LYS A 396 36.36 1.81 -2.34
N THR A 397 35.72 1.90 -3.49
CA THR A 397 34.48 2.67 -3.63
C THR A 397 33.42 1.97 -2.77
N LEU A 398 32.74 2.74 -1.92
CA LEU A 398 31.85 2.18 -0.90
C LEU A 398 30.60 1.53 -1.51
N GLU A 399 30.23 1.92 -2.72
CA GLU A 399 29.14 1.32 -3.49
C GLU A 399 29.27 -0.20 -3.66
N ASN A 400 30.50 -0.70 -3.72
CA ASN A 400 30.78 -2.14 -3.82
C ASN A 400 30.27 -2.94 -2.61
N TYR A 401 30.04 -2.31 -1.46
CA TYR A 401 29.59 -2.99 -0.25
C TYR A 401 28.07 -3.06 -0.14
N TRP A 402 27.32 -2.02 -0.51
CA TRP A 402 25.85 -2.03 -0.43
C TRP A 402 25.13 -2.41 -1.73
N GLY A 403 25.86 -2.72 -2.79
CA GLY A 403 25.33 -3.34 -3.99
C GLY A 403 24.81 -4.75 -3.73
N VAL A 404 23.74 -4.90 -2.94
CA VAL A 404 22.98 -6.14 -2.86
C VAL A 404 22.43 -6.41 -4.26
N LYS A 405 22.69 -7.60 -4.80
CA LYS A 405 22.05 -8.06 -6.04
C LYS A 405 20.54 -8.21 -5.79
N ILE A 406 19.82 -7.11 -5.97
CA ILE A 406 18.39 -7.12 -6.25
C ILE A 406 18.28 -7.63 -7.68
N PRO A 407 17.59 -8.76 -7.92
CA PRO A 407 17.35 -9.24 -9.27
C PRO A 407 16.79 -8.14 -10.15
N SER A 408 17.11 -8.18 -11.44
CA SER A 408 16.62 -7.19 -12.39
C SER A 408 15.10 -6.95 -12.23
N PHE A 409 14.69 -5.68 -12.15
CA PHE A 409 13.30 -5.26 -11.95
C PHE A 409 12.64 -5.70 -10.63
N SER A 410 13.43 -6.10 -9.62
CA SER A 410 12.93 -6.55 -8.32
C SER A 410 11.99 -7.76 -8.40
N ILE A 411 12.23 -8.67 -9.36
CA ILE A 411 11.48 -9.93 -9.51
C ILE A 411 12.40 -11.12 -9.16
N TRP A 412 12.08 -11.84 -8.09
CA TRP A 412 12.86 -13.01 -7.67
C TRP A 412 12.38 -14.25 -8.40
N HIS A 413 13.19 -14.72 -9.32
CA HIS A 413 12.88 -15.87 -10.15
C HIS A 413 13.07 -17.18 -9.39
N ILE A 414 12.12 -18.09 -9.56
CA ILE A 414 12.15 -19.44 -9.02
C ILE A 414 12.12 -20.48 -10.12
N GLN A 415 12.74 -21.63 -9.85
CA GLN A 415 12.70 -22.77 -10.73
C GLN A 415 12.80 -24.06 -9.93
N GLN A 416 11.84 -24.95 -10.12
CA GLN A 416 11.88 -26.29 -9.58
C GLN A 416 11.12 -27.21 -10.50
N ARG A 417 11.78 -28.22 -11.06
CA ARG A 417 11.13 -29.21 -11.92
C ARG A 417 11.56 -30.61 -11.50
N PHE A 418 10.59 -31.42 -11.12
CA PHE A 418 10.78 -32.80 -10.69
C PHE A 418 11.51 -33.58 -11.80
N LEU A 419 12.67 -34.13 -11.46
CA LEU A 419 13.58 -34.86 -12.38
C LEU A 419 14.26 -34.00 -13.47
N GLN A 420 14.24 -32.67 -13.37
CA GLN A 420 14.95 -31.76 -14.30
C GLN A 420 15.85 -30.76 -13.54
N GLN A 421 16.30 -29.69 -14.21
CA GLN A 421 17.11 -28.64 -13.60
C GLN A 421 16.30 -27.80 -12.61
N ASN A 422 16.88 -27.59 -11.44
CA ASN A 422 16.32 -26.79 -10.36
C ASN A 422 17.17 -25.53 -10.14
N GLY A 423 16.53 -24.48 -9.63
CA GLY A 423 17.22 -23.39 -8.97
C GLY A 423 17.90 -23.85 -7.68
N THR A 424 18.63 -22.95 -7.03
CA THR A 424 19.34 -23.26 -5.78
C THR A 424 18.99 -22.22 -4.71
N ASN A 425 18.63 -22.68 -3.52
CA ASN A 425 18.38 -21.81 -2.37
C ASN A 425 19.70 -21.32 -1.73
N THR A 426 20.39 -20.41 -2.41
CA THR A 426 21.60 -19.72 -1.93
C THR A 426 21.34 -18.25 -1.64
N LYS A 427 22.19 -17.63 -0.81
CA LYS A 427 22.16 -16.17 -0.59
C LYS A 427 22.19 -15.45 -1.95
N ASN A 428 21.28 -14.50 -2.15
CA ASN A 428 21.13 -13.71 -3.38
C ASN A 428 20.70 -14.51 -4.63
N CYS A 429 20.05 -15.66 -4.49
CA CYS A 429 19.31 -16.24 -5.62
C CYS A 429 18.13 -15.33 -6.02
N GLY A 430 17.64 -15.48 -7.24
CA GLY A 430 16.48 -14.74 -7.76
C GLY A 430 16.69 -14.13 -9.14
N GLU A 431 17.92 -14.11 -9.65
CA GLU A 431 18.18 -13.75 -11.04
C GLU A 431 17.70 -14.85 -12.00
N THR A 432 17.40 -14.49 -13.25
CA THR A 432 16.92 -15.45 -14.25
C THR A 432 17.93 -16.58 -14.53
N ASN A 433 19.24 -16.28 -14.44
CA ASN A 433 20.33 -17.26 -14.59
C ASN A 433 20.76 -17.93 -13.26
N SER A 434 20.22 -17.49 -12.12
CA SER A 434 20.46 -18.05 -10.80
C SER A 434 19.17 -18.02 -9.96
N PRO A 435 18.13 -18.74 -10.41
CA PRO A 435 16.83 -18.70 -9.74
C PRO A 435 16.89 -19.40 -8.38
N CYS A 436 16.05 -18.95 -7.45
CA CYS A 436 15.81 -19.66 -6.20
C CYS A 436 15.11 -20.99 -6.48
N GLN A 437 15.27 -21.96 -5.57
CA GLN A 437 14.62 -23.25 -5.71
C GLN A 437 13.15 -23.22 -5.28
N THR A 438 12.81 -22.53 -4.19
CA THR A 438 11.44 -22.55 -3.62
C THR A 438 10.84 -21.15 -3.44
N ILE A 439 9.50 -21.08 -3.45
CA ILE A 439 8.74 -19.83 -3.19
C ILE A 439 9.06 -19.28 -1.81
N GLU A 440 9.06 -20.12 -0.78
CA GLU A 440 9.29 -19.71 0.61
C GLU A 440 10.69 -19.13 0.80
N TYR A 441 11.69 -19.68 0.12
CA TYR A 441 13.05 -19.15 0.19
C TYR A 441 13.19 -17.84 -0.58
N ALA A 442 12.56 -17.73 -1.76
CA ALA A 442 12.51 -16.46 -2.49
C ALA A 442 11.87 -15.35 -1.64
N ILE A 443 10.75 -15.63 -0.95
CA ILE A 443 10.11 -14.70 -0.01
C ILE A 443 11.09 -14.24 1.08
N GLN A 444 11.87 -15.15 1.67
CA GLN A 444 12.89 -14.79 2.66
C GLN A 444 14.03 -13.96 2.05
N GLN A 445 14.49 -14.31 0.84
CA GLN A 445 15.52 -13.54 0.14
C GLN A 445 15.06 -12.13 -0.17
N ILE A 446 13.78 -11.92 -0.51
CA ILE A 446 13.25 -10.57 -0.71
C ILE A 446 13.40 -9.75 0.58
N SER A 447 13.01 -10.28 1.75
CA SER A 447 13.21 -9.55 3.03
C SER A 447 14.68 -9.30 3.34
N VAL A 448 15.57 -10.26 3.07
CA VAL A 448 17.01 -10.08 3.31
C VAL A 448 17.61 -9.04 2.35
N ASN A 449 17.28 -9.13 1.07
CA ASN A 449 17.91 -8.31 0.04
C ASN A 449 17.36 -6.88 0.02
N VAL A 450 16.09 -6.71 0.37
CA VAL A 450 15.44 -5.38 0.43
C VAL A 450 15.50 -4.79 1.84
N GLY A 451 15.28 -5.60 2.88
CA GLY A 451 15.16 -5.13 4.27
C GLY A 451 16.36 -5.44 5.17
N GLY A 452 17.39 -6.15 4.69
CA GLY A 452 18.59 -6.49 5.45
C GLY A 452 18.45 -7.70 6.39
N ALA A 453 17.24 -8.16 6.72
CA ALA A 453 17.02 -9.38 7.51
C ALA A 453 15.75 -10.15 7.11
N LYS A 454 15.72 -11.46 7.40
CA LYS A 454 14.65 -12.40 6.97
C LYS A 454 13.25 -12.05 7.47
N THR A 455 13.16 -11.29 8.55
CA THR A 455 11.90 -10.95 9.25
C THR A 455 11.49 -9.50 9.04
N VAL A 456 12.17 -8.78 8.15
CA VAL A 456 11.79 -7.40 7.84
C VAL A 456 10.55 -7.42 6.94
N PHE A 457 9.57 -6.61 7.34
CA PHE A 457 8.35 -6.40 6.59
C PHE A 457 8.65 -5.67 5.28
N ILE A 458 8.21 -6.24 4.17
CA ILE A 458 8.26 -5.66 2.83
C ILE A 458 6.83 -5.61 2.33
N GLU A 459 6.36 -4.44 1.88
CA GLU A 459 4.95 -4.24 1.50
C GLU A 459 4.47 -5.20 0.40
N GLU A 460 5.32 -5.44 -0.60
CA GLU A 460 5.05 -6.28 -1.76
C GLU A 460 6.23 -7.20 -2.08
N LYS A 461 5.93 -8.46 -2.41
CA LYS A 461 6.93 -9.46 -2.81
C LYS A 461 6.62 -10.06 -4.18
N ASN A 462 7.55 -9.86 -5.11
CA ASN A 462 7.42 -10.24 -6.51
C ASN A 462 8.23 -11.50 -6.83
N ILE A 463 7.54 -12.52 -7.31
CA ILE A 463 8.10 -13.85 -7.59
C ILE A 463 7.86 -14.20 -9.05
N GLY A 464 8.94 -14.43 -9.80
CA GLY A 464 8.89 -14.82 -11.21
C GLY A 464 9.03 -16.33 -11.39
N ILE A 465 8.09 -16.98 -12.05
CA ILE A 465 8.23 -18.37 -12.47
C ILE A 465 9.12 -18.40 -13.72
N SER A 466 10.25 -19.10 -13.68
CA SER A 466 11.16 -19.17 -14.83
C SER A 466 10.48 -19.79 -16.05
N GLN A 467 11.02 -19.56 -17.25
CA GLN A 467 10.50 -20.15 -18.50
C GLN A 467 10.48 -21.69 -18.48
N TYR A 468 11.27 -22.33 -17.61
CA TYR A 468 11.28 -23.77 -17.44
C TYR A 468 10.13 -24.24 -16.54
N GLY A 469 9.59 -23.33 -15.71
CA GLY A 469 8.43 -23.47 -14.83
C GLY A 469 8.72 -24.04 -13.44
N PHE A 470 7.65 -24.33 -12.69
CA PHE A 470 7.72 -24.63 -11.27
C PHE A 470 6.76 -25.76 -10.83
N ASP A 471 7.29 -26.76 -10.14
CA ASP A 471 6.53 -27.89 -9.61
C ASP A 471 6.20 -27.70 -8.13
N ILE A 472 4.92 -27.62 -7.80
CA ILE A 472 4.44 -27.66 -6.43
C ILE A 472 4.39 -29.13 -5.98
N ILE A 473 5.42 -29.54 -5.24
CA ILE A 473 5.52 -30.91 -4.70
C ILE A 473 4.83 -31.09 -3.35
N ASN A 474 4.60 -30.00 -2.61
CA ASN A 474 3.90 -29.98 -1.32
C ASN A 474 2.98 -28.75 -1.31
N PRO A 475 1.79 -28.81 -0.68
CA PRO A 475 0.92 -27.66 -0.53
C PRO A 475 1.60 -26.46 0.13
N LEU A 476 1.45 -25.29 -0.49
CA LEU A 476 2.00 -24.02 -0.06
C LEU A 476 1.01 -23.28 0.85
N GLN A 477 1.53 -22.69 1.92
CA GLN A 477 0.79 -21.83 2.83
C GLN A 477 1.45 -20.45 2.88
N LEU A 478 0.71 -19.42 2.47
CA LEU A 478 1.12 -18.03 2.44
C LEU A 478 0.35 -17.27 3.53
N ASN A 479 1.07 -16.57 4.40
CA ASN A 479 0.48 -15.75 5.47
C ASN A 479 1.38 -14.56 5.77
N LYS A 480 0.83 -13.52 6.41
CA LYS A 480 1.56 -12.26 6.66
C LYS A 480 2.70 -12.46 7.63
N SER A 481 2.48 -13.24 8.69
CA SER A 481 3.44 -13.45 9.78
C SER A 481 4.72 -14.16 9.34
N ASN A 482 4.63 -15.14 8.44
CA ASN A 482 5.78 -15.89 7.93
C ASN A 482 6.36 -15.28 6.66
N SER A 483 5.54 -14.59 5.87
CA SER A 483 5.99 -13.98 4.62
C SER A 483 6.48 -12.55 4.84
N TYR A 484 6.21 -11.92 5.98
CA TYR A 484 6.54 -10.53 6.30
C TYR A 484 6.15 -9.57 5.15
N THR A 485 4.92 -9.72 4.66
CA THR A 485 4.34 -8.91 3.58
C THR A 485 2.81 -8.96 3.62
N GLU A 486 2.17 -7.92 3.12
CA GLU A 486 0.71 -7.88 2.88
C GLU A 486 0.36 -8.45 1.49
N ILE A 487 1.29 -8.35 0.53
CA ILE A 487 1.05 -8.63 -0.89
C ILE A 487 2.11 -9.61 -1.41
N ILE A 488 1.66 -10.67 -2.07
CA ILE A 488 2.50 -11.59 -2.84
C ILE A 488 2.01 -11.62 -4.28
N LYS A 489 2.91 -11.33 -5.22
CA LYS A 489 2.65 -11.47 -6.65
C LYS A 489 3.49 -12.61 -7.22
N ILE A 490 2.84 -13.55 -7.89
CA ILE A 490 3.50 -14.65 -8.61
C ILE A 490 3.19 -14.49 -10.10
N MET A 491 4.21 -14.35 -10.91
CA MET A 491 4.09 -13.95 -12.31
C MET A 491 5.02 -14.75 -13.22
N LYS A 492 4.82 -14.69 -14.54
CA LYS A 492 5.80 -15.24 -15.50
C LYS A 492 7.16 -14.54 -15.38
N GLN A 493 8.21 -15.17 -15.88
CA GLN A 493 9.57 -14.63 -15.89
C GLN A 493 9.59 -13.22 -16.49
N MET A 494 10.18 -12.27 -15.75
CA MET A 494 10.41 -10.88 -16.15
C MET A 494 9.13 -10.13 -16.57
N TYR A 495 7.96 -10.50 -16.01
CA TYR A 495 6.65 -9.91 -16.33
C TYR A 495 6.64 -8.38 -16.31
N GLY A 496 6.03 -7.77 -17.34
CA GLY A 496 5.89 -6.30 -17.43
C GLY A 496 7.15 -5.56 -17.87
N THR A 497 8.20 -6.28 -18.28
CA THR A 497 9.48 -5.71 -18.75
C THR A 497 9.68 -5.96 -20.24
N SER A 498 10.64 -5.25 -20.86
CA SER A 498 11.04 -5.50 -22.25
C SER A 498 11.63 -6.90 -22.50
N SER A 499 12.01 -7.60 -21.43
CA SER A 499 12.65 -8.92 -21.45
C SER A 499 11.72 -10.03 -20.95
N GLU A 500 10.41 -9.75 -20.88
CA GLU A 500 9.43 -10.74 -20.43
C GLU A 500 9.40 -11.99 -21.31
N MET A 501 9.16 -13.15 -20.70
CA MET A 501 9.05 -14.39 -21.47
C MET A 501 7.81 -14.40 -22.37
N THR A 502 7.90 -15.13 -23.49
CA THR A 502 6.78 -15.37 -24.38
C THR A 502 5.82 -16.41 -23.79
N GLY A 503 4.51 -16.20 -23.98
CA GLY A 503 3.48 -17.06 -23.40
C GLY A 503 3.39 -16.99 -21.88
N ASN A 504 2.71 -17.99 -21.29
CA ASN A 504 2.55 -18.13 -19.85
C ASN A 504 3.63 -19.03 -19.26
N ALA A 505 4.07 -18.74 -18.04
CA ALA A 505 4.90 -19.66 -17.28
C ALA A 505 4.06 -20.81 -16.71
N GLU A 506 4.64 -21.99 -16.50
CA GLU A 506 3.88 -23.16 -16.05
C GLU A 506 4.14 -23.49 -14.57
N ILE A 507 3.06 -23.68 -13.82
CA ILE A 507 3.05 -24.27 -12.49
C ILE A 507 2.39 -25.65 -12.58
N LYS A 508 3.06 -26.69 -12.09
CA LYS A 508 2.55 -28.06 -12.10
C LYS A 508 2.44 -28.64 -10.69
N ILE A 509 1.26 -29.11 -10.32
CA ILE A 509 1.03 -29.82 -9.07
C ILE A 509 1.48 -31.28 -9.21
N ILE A 510 2.42 -31.71 -8.36
CA ILE A 510 2.96 -33.08 -8.35
C ILE A 510 2.50 -33.79 -7.07
N LYS A 511 1.30 -34.38 -7.12
CA LYS A 511 0.75 -35.18 -6.02
C LYS A 511 1.35 -36.58 -5.98
N ASN A 512 1.68 -37.18 -7.12
CA ASN A 512 2.16 -38.55 -7.28
C ASN A 512 1.22 -39.60 -6.63
N ASN A 513 -0.09 -39.37 -6.69
CA ASN A 513 -1.11 -40.20 -6.03
C ASN A 513 -0.92 -40.39 -4.51
N ASP A 514 -0.13 -39.54 -3.85
CA ASP A 514 0.09 -39.60 -2.41
C ASP A 514 -0.92 -38.69 -1.68
N ASN A 515 -1.96 -39.30 -1.11
CA ASN A 515 -2.97 -38.59 -0.33
C ASN A 515 -2.38 -37.97 0.95
N ASN A 516 -1.25 -38.45 1.46
CA ASN A 516 -0.66 -37.90 2.68
C ASN A 516 -0.21 -36.44 2.50
N LYS A 517 0.09 -36.01 1.27
CA LYS A 517 0.43 -34.62 0.96
C LYS A 517 -0.71 -33.64 1.23
N GLU A 518 -1.95 -34.11 1.15
CA GLU A 518 -3.15 -33.28 1.31
C GLU A 518 -3.75 -33.39 2.72
N ASN A 519 -3.26 -34.30 3.57
CA ASN A 519 -3.76 -34.50 4.92
C ASN A 519 -3.57 -33.24 5.78
N GLY A 520 -4.68 -32.72 6.31
CA GLY A 520 -4.69 -31.52 7.15
C GLY A 520 -4.38 -30.22 6.40
N LYS A 521 -4.39 -30.22 5.06
CA LYS A 521 -4.16 -29.02 4.23
C LYS A 521 -5.48 -28.53 3.64
N PHE A 522 -5.59 -27.21 3.44
CA PHE A 522 -6.80 -26.57 2.92
C PHE A 522 -6.81 -26.48 1.39
N GLY A 523 -5.67 -26.22 0.77
CA GLY A 523 -5.48 -26.20 -0.68
C GLY A 523 -4.00 -26.32 -1.05
N TRP A 524 -3.70 -26.53 -2.33
CA TRP A 524 -2.32 -26.62 -2.84
C TRP A 524 -1.58 -25.28 -2.79
N ILE A 525 -2.32 -24.18 -2.88
CA ILE A 525 -1.91 -22.81 -2.57
C ILE A 525 -2.98 -22.27 -1.63
N SER A 526 -2.60 -22.00 -0.39
CA SER A 526 -3.52 -21.48 0.63
C SER A 526 -3.01 -20.16 1.18
N THR A 527 -3.91 -19.19 1.33
CA THR A 527 -3.62 -17.84 1.84
C THR A 527 -4.31 -17.67 3.18
N PHE A 528 -3.63 -17.09 4.17
CA PHE A 528 -4.13 -16.88 5.53
C PHE A 528 -3.84 -15.44 5.98
N GLU A 529 -4.46 -15.00 7.08
CA GLU A 529 -4.25 -13.71 7.72
C GLU A 529 -4.64 -12.51 6.83
N GLY A 530 -5.52 -12.71 5.85
CA GLY A 530 -5.96 -11.64 4.93
C GLY A 530 -4.88 -11.18 3.96
N ILE A 531 -3.94 -12.04 3.58
CA ILE A 531 -2.88 -11.72 2.62
C ILE A 531 -3.47 -11.58 1.21
N GLN A 532 -2.92 -10.66 0.42
CA GLN A 532 -3.33 -10.44 -0.97
C GLN A 532 -2.44 -11.26 -1.91
N LEU A 533 -3.05 -12.12 -2.72
CA LEU A 533 -2.36 -12.97 -3.69
C LEU A 533 -2.74 -12.56 -5.10
N HIS A 534 -1.73 -12.21 -5.90
CA HIS A 534 -1.91 -11.87 -7.30
C HIS A 534 -1.14 -12.85 -8.18
N LEU A 535 -1.82 -13.43 -9.18
CA LEU A 535 -1.24 -14.36 -10.13
C LEU A 535 -1.33 -13.78 -11.55
N TYR A 536 -0.20 -13.74 -12.27
CA TYR A 536 -0.10 -13.12 -13.60
C TYR A 536 0.52 -14.06 -14.66
N SER A 537 -0.24 -14.34 -15.73
CA SER A 537 0.23 -15.08 -16.92
C SER A 537 0.81 -16.46 -16.61
N LEU A 538 0.04 -17.32 -15.93
CA LEU A 538 0.47 -18.67 -15.53
C LEU A 538 -0.46 -19.76 -16.08
N ASN A 539 0.13 -20.91 -16.42
CA ASN A 539 -0.60 -22.15 -16.69
C ASN A 539 -0.48 -23.06 -15.48
N ILE A 540 -1.60 -23.37 -14.83
CA ILE A 540 -1.69 -24.27 -13.70
C ILE A 540 -2.22 -25.62 -14.18
N ILE A 541 -1.37 -26.63 -14.08
CA ILE A 541 -1.66 -28.01 -14.45
C ILE A 541 -1.35 -28.95 -13.28
N MET A 542 -1.71 -30.22 -13.43
CA MET A 542 -1.35 -31.26 -12.46
C MET A 542 -0.79 -32.49 -13.15
N ASP A 543 -0.17 -33.37 -12.37
CA ASP A 543 0.13 -34.73 -12.81
C ASP A 543 -1.14 -35.57 -13.00
N ASN A 544 -0.99 -36.86 -13.33
CA ASN A 544 -2.11 -37.75 -13.59
C ASN A 544 -2.90 -38.18 -12.33
N SER A 545 -2.68 -37.52 -11.19
CA SER A 545 -3.36 -37.85 -9.94
C SER A 545 -4.79 -37.32 -9.90
N GLN A 546 -5.42 -37.46 -8.73
CA GLN A 546 -6.69 -36.84 -8.39
C GLN A 546 -6.51 -36.04 -7.11
N LEU A 547 -6.84 -34.75 -7.11
CA LEU A 547 -6.74 -33.88 -5.94
C LEU A 547 -7.91 -34.12 -4.99
N LEU A 548 -7.67 -34.05 -3.68
CA LEU A 548 -8.74 -34.11 -2.66
C LEU A 548 -9.08 -32.73 -2.09
N ILE A 549 -8.23 -31.75 -2.34
CA ILE A 549 -8.34 -30.37 -1.84
C ILE A 549 -8.25 -29.37 -3.01
N PRO A 550 -8.79 -28.15 -2.85
CA PRO A 550 -8.67 -27.06 -3.82
C PRO A 550 -7.24 -26.80 -4.28
N ILE A 551 -7.11 -26.22 -5.47
CA ILE A 551 -5.83 -25.66 -5.90
C ILE A 551 -5.57 -24.37 -5.15
N ILE A 552 -6.52 -23.44 -5.15
CA ILE A 552 -6.42 -22.18 -4.40
C ILE A 552 -7.48 -22.18 -3.30
N TYR A 553 -7.05 -21.96 -2.07
CA TYR A 553 -7.92 -21.80 -0.90
C TYR A 553 -7.66 -20.46 -0.22
N ILE A 554 -8.71 -19.66 -0.07
CA ILE A 554 -8.66 -18.40 0.67
C ILE A 554 -9.16 -18.63 2.09
N GLN A 555 -8.25 -18.51 3.05
CA GLN A 555 -8.49 -18.65 4.48
C GLN A 555 -8.44 -17.24 5.12
N ASP A 556 -9.47 -16.93 5.90
CA ASP A 556 -9.68 -15.65 6.60
C ASP A 556 -10.21 -14.48 5.74
N SER A 557 -10.88 -13.56 6.43
CA SER A 557 -11.51 -12.36 5.87
C SER A 557 -10.46 -11.31 5.43
N ASN A 558 -10.89 -10.29 4.68
CA ASN A 558 -10.02 -9.22 4.15
C ASN A 558 -8.96 -9.71 3.14
N SER A 559 -9.20 -10.85 2.50
CA SER A 559 -8.29 -11.44 1.52
C SER A 559 -8.61 -10.97 0.10
N LEU A 560 -7.60 -10.83 -0.75
CA LEU A 560 -7.76 -10.55 -2.19
C LEU A 560 -7.07 -11.65 -3.00
N LEU A 561 -7.81 -12.22 -3.95
CA LEU A 561 -7.27 -13.08 -5.00
C LEU A 561 -7.45 -12.40 -6.35
N GLU A 562 -6.34 -11.98 -6.97
CA GLU A 562 -6.32 -11.49 -8.34
C GLU A 562 -5.70 -12.54 -9.27
N LEU A 563 -6.43 -12.88 -10.33
CA LEU A 563 -6.01 -13.79 -11.38
C LEU A 563 -6.06 -13.02 -12.69
N ASN A 564 -4.94 -12.92 -13.40
CA ASN A 564 -4.90 -12.27 -14.70
C ASN A 564 -4.17 -13.15 -15.72
N THR A 565 -4.89 -13.55 -16.77
CA THR A 565 -4.39 -14.41 -17.84
C THR A 565 -3.91 -15.78 -17.31
N ILE A 566 -4.65 -16.36 -16.37
CA ILE A 566 -4.35 -17.67 -15.77
C ILE A 566 -5.09 -18.79 -16.50
N THR A 567 -4.42 -19.88 -16.83
CA THR A 567 -5.04 -21.08 -17.40
C THR A 567 -5.01 -22.23 -16.40
N PHE A 568 -6.17 -22.71 -15.94
CA PHE A 568 -6.32 -23.98 -15.22
C PHE A 568 -6.71 -25.06 -16.23
N THR A 569 -5.88 -26.08 -16.43
CA THR A 569 -6.21 -27.13 -17.40
C THR A 569 -5.81 -28.54 -16.97
N GLY A 570 -6.66 -29.52 -17.34
CA GLY A 570 -6.43 -30.93 -17.05
C GLY A 570 -6.55 -31.28 -15.56
N ILE A 571 -7.45 -30.60 -14.84
CA ILE A 571 -7.59 -30.75 -13.39
C ILE A 571 -8.62 -31.84 -13.05
N LYS A 572 -8.25 -32.74 -12.14
CA LYS A 572 -9.13 -33.76 -11.55
C LYS A 572 -9.24 -33.54 -10.05
N LEU A 573 -10.43 -33.18 -9.57
CA LEU A 573 -10.74 -32.98 -8.16
C LEU A 573 -11.77 -34.03 -7.72
N SER A 574 -11.55 -34.77 -6.64
CA SER A 574 -12.64 -35.51 -6.01
C SER A 574 -12.57 -35.42 -4.49
N PRO A 575 -13.25 -34.43 -3.92
CA PRO A 575 -13.29 -34.25 -2.48
C PRO A 575 -13.96 -35.46 -1.81
N THR A 576 -13.51 -35.79 -0.60
CA THR A 576 -13.99 -36.97 0.16
C THR A 576 -15.00 -36.62 1.25
N THR A 577 -14.94 -35.40 1.79
CA THR A 577 -15.78 -34.97 2.93
C THR A 577 -16.99 -34.16 2.49
N GLU A 578 -16.77 -33.13 1.67
CA GLU A 578 -17.76 -32.14 1.25
C GLU A 578 -17.41 -31.63 -0.16
N ALA A 579 -18.35 -30.95 -0.83
CA ALA A 579 -18.08 -30.35 -2.13
C ALA A 579 -17.07 -29.21 -2.04
N LYS A 580 -16.13 -29.16 -3.01
CA LYS A 580 -15.05 -28.15 -3.03
C LYS A 580 -14.82 -27.57 -4.42
N GLY A 581 -14.38 -26.32 -4.45
CA GLY A 581 -13.93 -25.63 -5.66
C GLY A 581 -12.49 -26.00 -6.06
N ILE A 582 -12.11 -25.77 -7.31
CA ILE A 582 -10.68 -25.62 -7.65
C ILE A 582 -10.15 -24.34 -6.99
N ILE A 583 -10.95 -23.28 -7.07
CA ILE A 583 -10.80 -22.06 -6.28
C ILE A 583 -11.91 -22.07 -5.23
N GLN A 584 -11.53 -22.04 -3.96
CA GLN A 584 -12.45 -22.04 -2.82
C GLN A 584 -12.30 -20.77 -2.00
N ILE A 585 -13.40 -20.05 -1.82
CA ILE A 585 -13.48 -18.82 -1.00
C ILE A 585 -14.62 -18.99 0.00
N ASN A 586 -14.30 -18.95 1.30
CA ASN A 586 -15.26 -19.21 2.38
C ASN A 586 -15.51 -18.03 3.33
N TYR A 587 -14.63 -17.03 3.32
CA TYR A 587 -14.58 -16.00 4.34
C TYR A 587 -15.04 -14.65 3.79
N ASP A 588 -15.78 -13.92 4.60
CA ASP A 588 -16.37 -12.63 4.24
C ASP A 588 -15.33 -11.53 4.03
N ASN A 589 -15.76 -10.39 3.48
CA ASN A 589 -14.87 -9.27 3.11
C ASN A 589 -13.70 -9.68 2.22
N SER A 590 -13.84 -10.79 1.48
CA SER A 590 -12.86 -11.26 0.51
C SER A 590 -13.21 -10.76 -0.89
N GLN A 591 -12.19 -10.63 -1.74
CA GLN A 591 -12.34 -10.19 -3.11
C GLN A 591 -11.74 -11.20 -4.08
N LEU A 592 -12.44 -11.48 -5.17
CA LEU A 592 -11.97 -12.24 -6.32
C LEU A 592 -12.01 -11.36 -7.56
N ILE A 593 -10.86 -11.21 -8.22
CA ILE A 593 -10.75 -10.55 -9.52
C ILE A 593 -10.17 -11.57 -10.48
N ALA A 594 -10.94 -11.99 -11.49
CA ALA A 594 -10.48 -12.91 -12.53
C ALA A 594 -10.59 -12.24 -13.90
N LEU A 595 -9.44 -12.00 -14.54
CA LEU A 595 -9.32 -11.31 -15.82
C LEU A 595 -8.71 -12.27 -16.85
N ASN A 596 -9.37 -12.44 -17.99
CA ASN A 596 -8.88 -13.19 -19.14
C ASN A 596 -8.38 -14.62 -18.80
N CYS A 597 -8.97 -15.25 -17.78
CA CYS A 597 -8.57 -16.57 -17.32
C CYS A 597 -9.26 -17.68 -18.12
N ILE A 598 -8.63 -18.84 -18.23
CA ILE A 598 -9.17 -20.02 -18.91
C ILE A 598 -9.24 -21.17 -17.90
N PHE A 599 -10.42 -21.79 -17.79
CA PHE A 599 -10.67 -23.00 -17.03
C PHE A 599 -11.09 -24.07 -18.04
N SER A 600 -10.26 -25.09 -18.27
CA SER A 600 -10.53 -26.06 -19.33
C SER A 600 -10.25 -27.50 -18.95
N ASN A 601 -11.06 -28.45 -19.42
CA ASN A 601 -10.85 -29.88 -19.19
C ASN A 601 -10.76 -30.21 -17.69
N ILE A 602 -11.80 -29.84 -16.96
CA ILE A 602 -11.89 -30.01 -15.51
C ILE A 602 -12.91 -31.10 -15.20
N GLN A 603 -12.52 -32.05 -14.35
CA GLN A 603 -13.40 -33.11 -13.87
C GLN A 603 -13.47 -33.09 -12.35
N ILE A 604 -14.68 -32.94 -11.81
CA ILE A 604 -14.96 -32.92 -10.38
C ILE A 604 -15.92 -34.06 -10.04
N SER A 605 -15.56 -34.92 -9.08
CA SER A 605 -16.33 -36.12 -8.76
C SER A 605 -16.43 -36.39 -7.24
N SER A 606 -16.92 -37.57 -6.84
CA SER A 606 -17.15 -37.94 -5.43
C SER A 606 -18.17 -37.01 -4.74
N LYS A 607 -17.75 -36.17 -3.77
CA LYS A 607 -18.64 -35.25 -3.05
C LYS A 607 -19.02 -34.01 -3.86
N GLY A 608 -18.51 -33.89 -5.08
CA GLY A 608 -18.89 -32.81 -6.00
C GLY A 608 -18.08 -31.54 -5.80
N GLY A 609 -18.52 -30.46 -6.45
CA GLY A 609 -17.82 -29.18 -6.41
C GLY A 609 -17.98 -28.34 -7.66
N ASN A 610 -17.09 -27.36 -7.83
CA ASN A 610 -17.17 -26.34 -8.88
C ASN A 610 -15.76 -25.93 -9.34
N ALA A 611 -15.62 -25.24 -10.48
CA ALA A 611 -14.33 -24.61 -10.79
C ALA A 611 -14.07 -23.47 -9.79
N ILE A 612 -15.06 -22.61 -9.57
CA ILE A 612 -15.03 -21.54 -8.57
C ILE A 612 -16.20 -21.77 -7.61
N ARG A 613 -15.90 -21.96 -6.32
CA ARG A 613 -16.89 -22.16 -5.27
C ARG A 613 -16.75 -21.07 -4.22
N ILE A 614 -17.80 -20.25 -4.09
CA ILE A 614 -17.84 -19.12 -3.16
C ILE A 614 -18.94 -19.38 -2.13
N LEU A 615 -18.53 -19.51 -0.87
CA LEU A 615 -19.40 -19.66 0.30
C LEU A 615 -19.17 -18.45 1.18
N ASN A 616 -20.21 -17.68 1.49
CA ASN A 616 -20.07 -16.56 2.42
C ASN A 616 -20.48 -17.01 3.83
N ASN A 617 -19.52 -17.45 4.64
CA ASN A 617 -19.78 -17.91 6.01
C ASN A 617 -19.76 -16.79 7.06
N GLY A 618 -19.50 -15.54 6.66
CA GLY A 618 -19.35 -14.41 7.57
C GLY A 618 -20.53 -13.44 7.56
N SER A 619 -20.28 -12.16 7.84
CA SER A 619 -21.30 -11.11 7.92
C SER A 619 -21.10 -9.96 6.94
N GLN A 620 -19.93 -9.91 6.29
CA GLN A 620 -19.58 -8.93 5.27
C GLN A 620 -19.74 -9.51 3.85
N PRO A 621 -19.85 -8.66 2.81
CA PRO A 621 -19.95 -9.15 1.44
C PRO A 621 -18.63 -9.75 0.93
N ILE A 622 -18.75 -10.75 0.05
CA ILE A 622 -17.66 -11.18 -0.85
C ILE A 622 -17.88 -10.52 -2.20
N ILE A 623 -16.85 -9.91 -2.79
CA ILE A 623 -16.94 -9.23 -4.09
C ILE A 623 -16.20 -10.06 -5.14
N SER A 624 -16.89 -10.43 -6.22
CA SER A 624 -16.32 -11.25 -7.29
C SER A 624 -16.57 -10.62 -8.66
N ASN A 625 -15.48 -10.27 -9.35
CA ASN A 625 -15.49 -9.71 -10.69
C ASN A 625 -14.79 -10.66 -11.66
N ILE A 626 -15.52 -11.15 -12.65
CA ILE A 626 -15.04 -12.12 -13.64
C ILE A 626 -15.18 -11.50 -15.03
N LYS A 627 -14.06 -11.26 -15.71
CA LYS A 627 -14.00 -10.48 -16.95
C LYS A 627 -13.20 -11.20 -18.02
N GLY A 628 -13.77 -11.39 -19.21
CA GLY A 628 -13.09 -12.06 -20.34
C GLY A 628 -12.67 -13.51 -20.08
N CYS A 629 -13.21 -14.17 -19.06
CA CYS A 629 -12.84 -15.53 -18.67
C CYS A 629 -13.57 -16.59 -19.50
N GLN A 630 -12.93 -17.74 -19.70
CA GLN A 630 -13.48 -18.88 -20.42
C GLN A 630 -13.55 -20.13 -19.54
N PHE A 631 -14.69 -20.81 -19.54
CA PHE A 631 -14.97 -22.05 -18.82
C PHE A 631 -15.39 -23.10 -19.85
N ASN A 632 -14.48 -24.01 -20.21
CA ASN A 632 -14.64 -24.91 -21.35
C ASN A 632 -14.51 -26.36 -20.91
N ASN A 633 -15.50 -27.21 -21.21
CA ASN A 633 -15.44 -28.65 -20.91
C ASN A 633 -15.17 -28.93 -19.42
N ILE A 634 -16.15 -28.55 -18.58
CA ILE A 634 -16.10 -28.71 -17.13
C ILE A 634 -17.24 -29.62 -16.70
N SER A 635 -16.91 -30.80 -16.16
CA SER A 635 -17.89 -31.75 -15.63
C SER A 635 -17.80 -31.84 -14.12
N SER A 636 -18.92 -31.72 -13.42
CA SER A 636 -18.99 -31.87 -11.96
C SER A 636 -20.20 -32.70 -11.52
N ILE A 637 -20.16 -33.18 -10.27
CA ILE A 637 -21.31 -33.75 -9.56
C ILE A 637 -21.75 -32.70 -8.52
N SER A 638 -23.05 -32.56 -8.30
CA SER A 638 -23.57 -31.66 -7.26
C SER A 638 -23.19 -32.12 -5.85
N ASP A 639 -23.42 -31.24 -4.87
CA ASP A 639 -23.46 -31.68 -3.48
C ASP A 639 -24.79 -32.33 -3.10
N SER A 640 -24.90 -32.78 -1.84
CA SER A 640 -26.08 -33.47 -1.31
C SER A 640 -27.37 -32.62 -1.32
N ASN A 641 -27.26 -31.32 -1.53
CA ASN A 641 -28.40 -30.41 -1.61
C ASN A 641 -28.80 -30.09 -3.07
N GLY A 642 -28.27 -30.84 -4.05
CA GLY A 642 -28.56 -30.60 -5.47
C GLY A 642 -27.97 -29.30 -6.01
N ARG A 643 -27.06 -28.65 -5.27
CA ARG A 643 -26.42 -27.40 -5.69
C ARG A 643 -25.36 -27.71 -6.75
N GLY A 644 -25.59 -27.20 -7.96
CA GLY A 644 -24.75 -27.47 -9.12
C GLY A 644 -23.83 -26.31 -9.49
N GLY A 645 -23.84 -25.91 -10.77
CA GLY A 645 -22.98 -24.86 -11.31
C GLY A 645 -21.56 -25.34 -11.57
N SER A 646 -21.34 -26.24 -12.55
CA SER A 646 -20.03 -26.91 -12.67
C SER A 646 -18.85 -25.94 -12.81
N ALA A 647 -19.08 -24.77 -13.42
CA ALA A 647 -18.13 -23.66 -13.45
C ALA A 647 -18.19 -22.83 -12.17
N ILE A 648 -19.33 -22.20 -11.86
CA ILE A 648 -19.46 -21.27 -10.73
C ILE A 648 -20.62 -21.67 -9.84
N TYR A 649 -20.31 -21.83 -8.55
CA TYR A 649 -21.29 -21.79 -7.48
C TYR A 649 -21.02 -20.59 -6.58
N MET A 650 -22.08 -19.84 -6.27
CA MET A 650 -22.01 -18.77 -5.28
C MET A 650 -23.22 -18.76 -4.35
N GLU A 651 -22.93 -18.72 -3.06
CA GLU A 651 -23.86 -18.34 -2.01
C GLU A 651 -23.74 -16.82 -1.76
N ASN A 652 -24.60 -16.06 -2.44
CA ASN A 652 -24.64 -14.60 -2.41
C ASN A 652 -25.46 -14.10 -1.20
N LYS A 653 -24.88 -14.26 -0.01
CA LYS A 653 -25.42 -13.76 1.27
C LYS A 653 -24.71 -12.50 1.73
N HIS A 654 -25.33 -11.76 2.66
CA HIS A 654 -24.75 -10.57 3.31
C HIS A 654 -24.36 -9.44 2.34
N GLY A 655 -25.04 -9.37 1.19
CA GLY A 655 -24.81 -8.33 0.19
C GLY A 655 -23.60 -8.57 -0.71
N SER A 656 -23.16 -9.82 -0.85
CA SER A 656 -22.10 -10.18 -1.78
C SER A 656 -22.43 -9.79 -3.23
N ILE A 657 -21.38 -9.71 -4.05
CA ILE A 657 -21.45 -9.20 -5.41
C ILE A 657 -20.80 -10.19 -6.36
N LEU A 658 -21.49 -10.55 -7.43
CA LEU A 658 -20.93 -11.30 -8.57
C LEU A 658 -21.26 -10.61 -9.88
N ILE A 659 -20.21 -10.14 -10.55
CA ILE A 659 -20.30 -9.48 -11.85
C ILE A 659 -19.50 -10.33 -12.84
N ILE A 660 -20.16 -10.74 -13.92
CA ILE A 660 -19.58 -11.51 -15.03
C ILE A 660 -19.74 -10.68 -16.31
N GLU A 661 -18.63 -10.24 -16.89
CA GLU A 661 -18.67 -9.31 -18.02
C GLU A 661 -17.50 -9.46 -19.01
N GLU A 662 -17.41 -8.51 -19.96
CA GLU A 662 -16.30 -8.39 -20.91
C GLU A 662 -16.03 -9.65 -21.76
N SER A 663 -17.07 -10.24 -22.38
CA SER A 663 -16.95 -11.38 -23.30
C SER A 663 -16.55 -12.69 -22.61
N CYS A 664 -16.98 -12.92 -21.37
CA CYS A 664 -16.86 -14.23 -20.75
C CYS A 664 -17.57 -15.32 -21.56
N LYS A 665 -17.09 -16.57 -21.47
CA LYS A 665 -17.65 -17.72 -22.18
C LYS A 665 -17.73 -18.95 -21.28
N PHE A 666 -18.90 -19.56 -21.21
CA PHE A 666 -19.15 -20.85 -20.60
C PHE A 666 -19.58 -21.80 -21.72
N GLN A 667 -18.82 -22.87 -21.93
CA GLN A 667 -19.08 -23.85 -22.97
C GLN A 667 -18.89 -25.27 -22.42
N GLN A 668 -19.87 -26.14 -22.67
CA GLN A 668 -19.78 -27.56 -22.28
C GLN A 668 -19.54 -27.71 -20.77
N CYS A 669 -20.25 -26.92 -19.98
CA CYS A 669 -20.31 -27.06 -18.52
C CYS A 669 -21.44 -28.03 -18.17
N ILE A 670 -21.07 -29.19 -17.60
CA ILE A 670 -21.98 -30.29 -17.32
C ILE A 670 -22.05 -30.50 -15.80
N ILE A 671 -23.26 -30.52 -15.26
CA ILE A 671 -23.52 -30.94 -13.88
C ILE A 671 -24.36 -32.21 -13.85
N GLU A 672 -23.90 -33.21 -13.10
CA GLU A 672 -24.62 -34.44 -12.77
C GLU A 672 -25.30 -34.28 -11.41
N LYS A 673 -26.53 -34.80 -11.28
CA LYS A 673 -27.32 -34.83 -10.04
C LYS A 673 -27.63 -33.45 -9.43
N GLY A 674 -27.53 -32.36 -10.21
CA GLY A 674 -27.65 -30.99 -9.71
C GLY A 674 -28.53 -30.10 -10.57
N ASN A 675 -28.42 -28.79 -10.34
CA ASN A 675 -29.08 -27.74 -11.13
C ASN A 675 -28.04 -26.71 -11.63
N GLY A 676 -28.30 -26.04 -12.75
CA GLY A 676 -27.39 -25.01 -13.27
C GLY A 676 -26.15 -25.63 -13.91
N GLY A 677 -26.16 -25.89 -15.22
CA GLY A 677 -25.02 -26.53 -15.89
C GLY A 677 -23.71 -25.76 -15.71
N ALA A 678 -23.72 -24.46 -16.01
CA ALA A 678 -22.58 -23.58 -15.82
C ALA A 678 -22.59 -22.87 -14.46
N ILE A 679 -23.71 -22.24 -14.12
CA ILE A 679 -23.81 -21.34 -12.96
C ILE A 679 -24.97 -21.77 -12.08
N TYR A 680 -24.69 -21.91 -10.78
CA TYR A 680 -25.70 -22.00 -9.73
C TYR A 680 -25.48 -20.84 -8.77
N ILE A 681 -26.52 -20.04 -8.53
CA ILE A 681 -26.44 -18.92 -7.59
C ILE A 681 -27.63 -18.96 -6.62
N GLU A 682 -27.31 -18.82 -5.33
CA GLU A 682 -28.26 -18.66 -4.23
C GLU A 682 -28.14 -17.23 -3.70
N ILE A 683 -29.21 -16.43 -3.77
CA ILE A 683 -29.21 -15.01 -3.41
C ILE A 683 -30.03 -14.77 -2.14
N ASP A 684 -29.50 -13.99 -1.20
CA ASP A 684 -30.29 -13.35 -0.15
C ASP A 684 -30.81 -12.00 -0.65
N PHE A 685 -32.07 -11.99 -1.10
CA PHE A 685 -32.72 -10.81 -1.67
C PHE A 685 -33.02 -9.72 -0.64
N THR A 686 -32.96 -10.03 0.66
CA THR A 686 -33.23 -9.04 1.72
C THR A 686 -32.09 -8.05 1.90
N SER A 687 -30.90 -8.36 1.38
CA SER A 687 -29.73 -7.50 1.51
C SER A 687 -29.83 -6.26 0.63
N SER A 688 -29.67 -5.07 1.23
CA SER A 688 -29.65 -3.80 0.50
C SER A 688 -28.37 -3.56 -0.32
N LYS A 689 -27.46 -4.54 -0.42
CA LYS A 689 -26.17 -4.40 -1.12
C LYS A 689 -25.86 -5.49 -2.15
N PHE A 690 -26.61 -6.60 -2.19
CA PHE A 690 -26.26 -7.72 -3.08
C PHE A 690 -26.29 -7.28 -4.53
N GLU A 691 -25.46 -7.87 -5.38
CA GLU A 691 -25.51 -7.63 -6.83
C GLU A 691 -25.14 -8.90 -7.60
N PHE A 692 -25.94 -9.22 -8.63
CA PHE A 692 -25.66 -10.29 -9.56
C PHE A 692 -25.91 -9.80 -10.99
N LYS A 693 -24.81 -9.66 -11.75
CA LYS A 693 -24.85 -9.14 -13.12
C LYS A 693 -24.14 -10.05 -14.08
N ILE A 694 -24.78 -10.30 -15.22
CA ILE A 694 -24.17 -10.95 -16.39
C ILE A 694 -24.38 -10.04 -17.58
N ASN A 695 -23.28 -9.54 -18.15
CA ASN A 695 -23.30 -8.69 -19.34
C ASN A 695 -22.31 -9.24 -20.38
N ASN A 696 -22.65 -9.13 -21.67
CA ASN A 696 -21.79 -9.52 -22.78
C ASN A 696 -21.08 -10.88 -22.53
N THR A 697 -21.83 -11.91 -22.19
CA THR A 697 -21.30 -13.23 -21.82
C THR A 697 -22.02 -14.31 -22.61
N ILE A 698 -21.30 -15.33 -23.08
CA ILE A 698 -21.85 -16.47 -23.82
C ILE A 698 -21.94 -17.68 -22.91
N ILE A 699 -23.11 -18.34 -22.85
CA ILE A 699 -23.33 -19.60 -22.12
C ILE A 699 -23.97 -20.59 -23.09
N GLN A 700 -23.21 -21.58 -23.55
CA GLN A 700 -23.65 -22.48 -24.61
C GLN A 700 -23.28 -23.93 -24.37
N GLU A 701 -24.07 -24.84 -24.92
CA GLU A 701 -23.79 -26.29 -24.86
C GLU A 701 -23.60 -26.82 -23.43
N CYS A 702 -24.14 -26.13 -22.42
CA CYS A 702 -24.12 -26.58 -21.03
C CYS A 702 -25.26 -27.57 -20.78
N GLN A 703 -25.05 -28.48 -19.83
CA GLN A 703 -26.01 -29.53 -19.53
C GLN A 703 -26.22 -29.73 -18.03
N THR A 704 -27.47 -29.99 -17.66
CA THR A 704 -27.85 -30.41 -16.31
C THR A 704 -28.57 -31.74 -16.36
N LYS A 705 -28.07 -32.72 -15.59
CA LYS A 705 -28.67 -34.04 -15.44
C LYS A 705 -29.23 -34.25 -14.05
N SER A 706 -30.44 -34.79 -13.99
CA SER A 706 -31.19 -35.04 -12.76
C SER A 706 -30.64 -36.24 -11.98
N ASP A 707 -30.81 -36.22 -10.66
CA ASP A 707 -30.54 -37.38 -9.82
C ASP A 707 -31.72 -38.36 -9.88
N THR A 708 -31.54 -39.49 -10.55
CA THR A 708 -32.58 -40.53 -10.61
C THR A 708 -32.70 -41.36 -9.33
N SER A 709 -31.85 -41.11 -8.33
CA SER A 709 -31.86 -41.81 -7.03
C SER A 709 -32.56 -41.05 -5.91
N SER A 710 -32.87 -39.77 -6.09
CA SER A 710 -33.63 -38.96 -5.13
C SER A 710 -34.41 -37.87 -5.85
N ASP A 711 -35.70 -37.75 -5.55
CA ASP A 711 -36.54 -36.67 -6.09
C ASP A 711 -36.40 -35.36 -5.30
N VAL A 712 -35.93 -35.43 -4.04
CA VAL A 712 -35.79 -34.30 -3.13
C VAL A 712 -34.34 -34.23 -2.59
N PRO A 713 -33.64 -33.08 -2.66
CA PRO A 713 -34.08 -31.85 -3.32
C PRO A 713 -34.20 -32.01 -4.85
N PRO A 714 -35.04 -31.21 -5.54
CA PRO A 714 -35.23 -31.31 -6.97
C PRO A 714 -33.95 -30.99 -7.75
N THR A 715 -33.69 -31.78 -8.80
CA THR A 715 -32.50 -31.66 -9.66
C THR A 715 -32.88 -31.79 -11.13
N GLY A 716 -32.00 -31.34 -12.05
CA GLY A 716 -32.25 -31.38 -13.49
C GLY A 716 -32.81 -30.09 -14.09
N TYR A 717 -32.73 -28.96 -13.40
CA TYR A 717 -33.25 -27.67 -13.83
C TYR A 717 -32.13 -26.68 -14.21
N GLY A 718 -32.38 -25.86 -15.24
CA GLY A 718 -31.48 -24.76 -15.62
C GLY A 718 -30.21 -25.22 -16.32
N GLY A 719 -30.30 -25.62 -17.60
CA GLY A 719 -29.18 -26.24 -18.32
C GLY A 719 -27.93 -25.36 -18.44
N GLY A 720 -28.10 -24.03 -18.45
CA GLY A 720 -27.01 -23.07 -18.32
C GLY A 720 -26.93 -22.46 -16.92
N ILE A 721 -28.01 -21.85 -16.45
CA ILE A 721 -28.09 -21.13 -15.18
C ILE A 721 -29.26 -21.65 -14.35
N PHE A 722 -29.01 -21.88 -13.06
CA PHE A 722 -30.05 -22.01 -12.04
C PHE A 722 -29.91 -20.89 -11.01
N LEU A 723 -30.94 -20.07 -10.90
CA LEU A 723 -31.00 -18.94 -9.96
C LEU A 723 -32.04 -19.23 -8.89
N THR A 724 -31.65 -19.15 -7.63
CA THR A 724 -32.59 -19.23 -6.52
C THR A 724 -32.23 -18.25 -5.40
N GLY A 725 -33.09 -18.12 -4.41
CA GLY A 725 -32.83 -17.26 -3.28
C GLY A 725 -33.90 -17.26 -2.21
N SER A 726 -33.66 -16.44 -1.18
CA SER A 726 -34.57 -16.23 -0.06
C SER A 726 -34.91 -14.75 0.08
N GLY A 727 -36.07 -14.46 0.66
CA GLY A 727 -36.59 -13.09 0.78
C GLY A 727 -37.16 -12.53 -0.52
N ASP A 728 -37.72 -11.33 -0.42
CA ASP A 728 -38.35 -10.64 -1.55
C ASP A 728 -37.35 -9.70 -2.24
N TYR A 729 -37.22 -9.85 -3.57
CA TYR A 729 -36.38 -8.97 -4.37
C TYR A 729 -36.97 -7.57 -4.49
N ASP A 730 -36.20 -6.55 -4.08
CA ASP A 730 -36.51 -5.16 -4.36
C ASP A 730 -36.22 -4.83 -5.83
N ILE A 731 -37.29 -4.78 -6.62
CA ILE A 731 -37.29 -4.52 -8.05
C ILE A 731 -36.69 -3.15 -8.41
N SER A 732 -36.84 -2.16 -7.52
CA SER A 732 -36.33 -0.80 -7.76
C SER A 732 -34.80 -0.75 -7.76
N SER A 733 -34.16 -1.74 -7.14
CA SER A 733 -32.70 -1.81 -6.97
C SER A 733 -31.95 -2.09 -8.28
N LYS A 734 -32.57 -2.80 -9.23
CA LYS A 734 -31.95 -3.26 -10.49
C LYS A 734 -30.61 -4.00 -10.31
N ARG A 735 -30.46 -4.69 -9.17
CA ARG A 735 -29.22 -5.40 -8.81
C ARG A 735 -29.14 -6.82 -9.33
N LEU A 736 -30.26 -7.35 -9.83
CA LEU A 736 -30.32 -8.59 -10.58
C LEU A 736 -30.51 -8.27 -12.07
N ASP A 737 -29.44 -8.42 -12.86
CA ASP A 737 -29.40 -7.99 -14.27
C ASP A 737 -28.69 -9.01 -15.16
N LEU A 738 -29.44 -9.69 -16.02
CA LEU A 738 -28.92 -10.63 -17.01
C LEU A 738 -28.92 -10.04 -18.43
N LYS A 739 -29.06 -8.71 -18.57
CA LYS A 739 -29.13 -8.04 -19.86
C LYS A 739 -27.80 -8.19 -20.61
N GLY A 740 -27.90 -8.62 -21.87
CA GLY A 740 -26.75 -8.76 -22.76
C GLY A 740 -26.05 -10.12 -22.67
N MET A 741 -26.52 -11.06 -21.85
CA MET A 741 -26.09 -12.45 -21.96
C MET A 741 -26.59 -13.08 -23.27
N LYS A 742 -25.80 -14.01 -23.81
CA LYS A 742 -26.18 -14.89 -24.91
C LYS A 742 -26.16 -16.32 -24.41
N ILE A 743 -27.33 -16.91 -24.23
CA ILE A 743 -27.55 -18.25 -23.70
C ILE A 743 -28.28 -19.11 -24.75
N TYR A 744 -27.69 -20.21 -25.22
CA TYR A 744 -28.28 -21.05 -26.27
C TYR A 744 -27.67 -22.45 -26.36
N GLY A 745 -28.42 -23.40 -26.89
CA GLY A 745 -27.94 -24.78 -27.09
C GLY A 745 -27.64 -25.52 -25.79
N ASN A 746 -28.17 -25.03 -24.66
CA ASN A 746 -28.06 -25.69 -23.37
C ASN A 746 -29.20 -26.72 -23.22
N SER A 747 -29.05 -27.65 -22.27
CA SER A 747 -30.07 -28.68 -22.02
C SER A 747 -30.23 -29.01 -20.53
N ALA A 748 -31.46 -29.28 -20.12
CA ALA A 748 -31.82 -29.68 -18.77
C ALA A 748 -32.77 -30.87 -18.81
N ASP A 749 -32.54 -31.88 -17.97
CA ASP A 749 -33.36 -33.09 -17.90
C ASP A 749 -34.84 -32.82 -17.56
N LYS A 750 -35.13 -31.74 -16.83
CA LYS A 750 -36.48 -31.40 -16.36
C LYS A 750 -37.06 -30.16 -17.05
N SER A 751 -36.53 -28.98 -16.78
CA SER A 751 -37.12 -27.71 -17.21
C SER A 751 -36.10 -26.58 -17.16
N GLY A 752 -36.33 -25.53 -17.95
CA GLY A 752 -35.40 -24.43 -18.15
C GLY A 752 -34.14 -24.91 -18.85
N GLN A 753 -34.24 -25.25 -20.13
CA GLN A 753 -33.13 -25.76 -20.94
C GLN A 753 -31.92 -24.82 -20.87
N SER A 754 -32.15 -23.51 -20.78
CA SER A 754 -31.11 -22.50 -20.59
C SER A 754 -31.13 -21.87 -19.19
N LEU A 755 -32.26 -21.28 -18.78
CA LEU A 755 -32.41 -20.60 -17.50
C LEU A 755 -33.57 -21.19 -16.71
N TYR A 756 -33.33 -21.51 -15.45
CA TYR A 756 -34.40 -21.81 -14.49
C TYR A 756 -34.28 -20.92 -13.26
N VAL A 757 -35.42 -20.39 -12.79
CA VAL A 757 -35.46 -19.44 -11.68
C VAL A 757 -36.47 -19.86 -10.62
N ALA A 758 -36.04 -19.91 -9.36
CA ALA A 758 -36.91 -20.16 -8.20
C ALA A 758 -36.78 -19.02 -7.19
N MET A 759 -37.72 -18.06 -7.22
CA MET A 759 -37.80 -16.93 -6.29
C MET A 759 -39.24 -16.44 -6.11
N THR A 760 -39.57 -15.81 -4.98
CA THR A 760 -40.94 -15.32 -4.69
C THR A 760 -41.40 -14.23 -5.66
N GLN A 761 -40.57 -13.22 -5.90
CA GLN A 761 -40.86 -12.05 -6.76
C GLN A 761 -40.51 -12.29 -8.25
N LEU A 762 -40.68 -13.53 -8.74
CA LEU A 762 -40.30 -13.90 -10.12
C LEU A 762 -41.10 -13.10 -11.16
N ALA A 763 -42.42 -13.03 -11.01
CA ALA A 763 -43.28 -12.34 -11.96
C ALA A 763 -42.96 -10.85 -12.04
N GLU A 764 -42.70 -10.23 -10.89
CA GLU A 764 -42.35 -8.82 -10.75
C GLU A 764 -40.98 -8.52 -11.39
N TRP A 765 -39.98 -9.36 -11.13
CA TRP A 765 -38.68 -9.23 -11.78
C TRP A 765 -38.79 -9.38 -13.29
N CYS A 766 -39.55 -10.36 -13.79
CA CYS A 766 -39.81 -10.54 -15.22
C CYS A 766 -40.55 -9.35 -15.85
N ARG A 767 -41.42 -8.66 -15.12
CA ARG A 767 -42.12 -7.44 -15.57
C ARG A 767 -41.25 -6.18 -15.51
N THR A 768 -40.05 -6.27 -14.97
CA THR A 768 -39.17 -5.11 -14.77
C THR A 768 -38.58 -4.63 -16.08
N GLY A 769 -38.50 -3.31 -16.25
CA GLY A 769 -37.97 -2.70 -17.47
C GLY A 769 -38.94 -2.83 -18.64
N ILE A 770 -38.40 -2.85 -19.85
CA ILE A 770 -39.20 -3.03 -21.08
C ILE A 770 -39.14 -4.50 -21.50
N ALA A 771 -40.30 -5.14 -21.58
CA ALA A 771 -40.46 -6.49 -22.13
C ALA A 771 -39.43 -7.51 -21.60
N GLY A 772 -39.24 -7.59 -20.27
CA GLY A 772 -38.36 -8.59 -19.65
C GLY A 772 -36.86 -8.44 -19.92
N GLU A 773 -36.39 -7.24 -20.26
CA GLU A 773 -34.99 -6.98 -20.66
C GLU A 773 -33.92 -7.44 -19.64
N TYR A 774 -34.26 -7.48 -18.35
CA TYR A 774 -33.36 -7.91 -17.26
C TYR A 774 -33.26 -9.44 -17.13
N VAL A 775 -34.13 -10.19 -17.81
CA VAL A 775 -34.22 -11.66 -17.74
C VAL A 775 -33.81 -12.32 -19.07
N LYS A 776 -34.29 -11.77 -20.19
CA LYS A 776 -34.27 -12.43 -21.50
C LYS A 776 -32.89 -12.79 -22.04
N GLY A 777 -31.88 -11.96 -21.82
CA GLY A 777 -30.63 -12.08 -22.57
C GLY A 777 -30.88 -12.00 -24.08
N ASN A 778 -30.56 -13.08 -24.82
CA ASN A 778 -30.82 -13.26 -26.25
C ASN A 778 -32.11 -14.04 -26.57
N TYR A 779 -32.98 -14.28 -25.60
CA TYR A 779 -34.28 -14.91 -25.82
C TYR A 779 -35.14 -14.09 -26.79
N SER A 780 -35.69 -14.75 -27.80
CA SER A 780 -36.60 -14.14 -28.77
C SER A 780 -38.02 -14.61 -28.51
N ASP A 781 -38.91 -13.66 -28.24
CA ASP A 781 -40.35 -13.92 -28.08
C ASP A 781 -40.96 -14.59 -29.32
N ARG A 782 -40.29 -14.54 -30.49
CA ARG A 782 -40.76 -15.17 -31.74
C ARG A 782 -40.08 -16.49 -32.07
N PHE A 783 -38.80 -16.65 -31.71
CA PHE A 783 -37.96 -17.74 -32.24
C PHE A 783 -37.46 -18.72 -31.17
N SER A 784 -37.36 -18.30 -29.91
CA SER A 784 -36.90 -19.17 -28.82
C SER A 784 -38.00 -20.11 -28.35
N GLN A 785 -37.63 -21.26 -27.82
CA GLN A 785 -38.59 -22.23 -27.28
C GLN A 785 -39.04 -21.80 -25.88
N PHE A 786 -40.25 -22.17 -25.46
CA PHE A 786 -40.73 -21.77 -24.14
C PHE A 786 -39.92 -22.43 -23.03
N GLU A 787 -39.51 -23.65 -23.26
CA GLU A 787 -38.70 -24.49 -22.39
C GLU A 787 -37.28 -23.94 -22.19
N ASP A 788 -36.82 -22.97 -23.00
CA ASP A 788 -35.51 -22.36 -22.82
C ASP A 788 -35.43 -21.61 -21.48
N ILE A 789 -36.51 -20.94 -21.08
CA ILE A 789 -36.55 -20.12 -19.86
C ILE A 789 -37.85 -20.37 -19.07
N GLU A 790 -37.71 -20.96 -17.90
CA GLU A 790 -38.82 -21.35 -17.04
C GLU A 790 -38.51 -20.99 -15.58
N GLY A 791 -39.52 -20.99 -14.72
CA GLY A 791 -39.30 -20.76 -13.30
C GLY A 791 -40.55 -20.90 -12.46
N ILE A 792 -40.39 -20.74 -11.16
CA ILE A 792 -41.42 -20.99 -10.16
C ILE A 792 -41.39 -19.91 -9.08
N GLN A 793 -42.57 -19.45 -8.66
CA GLN A 793 -42.76 -18.38 -7.67
C GLN A 793 -42.65 -18.87 -6.23
N VAL A 794 -41.53 -19.48 -5.87
CA VAL A 794 -41.26 -19.96 -4.50
C VAL A 794 -39.82 -19.62 -4.10
N ASP A 795 -39.58 -19.49 -2.80
CA ASP A 795 -38.21 -19.35 -2.29
C ASP A 795 -37.40 -20.66 -2.39
N GLN A 796 -36.10 -20.58 -2.15
CA GLN A 796 -35.19 -21.72 -2.19
C GLN A 796 -35.62 -22.85 -1.25
N THR A 797 -36.00 -22.51 -0.02
CA THR A 797 -36.34 -23.52 1.00
C THR A 797 -37.56 -24.33 0.56
N THR A 798 -38.57 -23.65 0.04
CA THR A 798 -39.78 -24.26 -0.50
C THR A 798 -39.43 -25.10 -1.71
N PHE A 799 -38.72 -24.56 -2.71
CA PHE A 799 -38.29 -25.29 -3.90
C PHE A 799 -37.60 -26.61 -3.55
N ASN A 800 -36.64 -26.57 -2.62
CA ASN A 800 -35.89 -27.74 -2.18
C ASN A 800 -36.74 -28.84 -1.50
N SER A 801 -37.99 -28.56 -1.17
CA SER A 801 -38.92 -29.50 -0.54
C SER A 801 -40.03 -30.02 -1.46
N LEU A 802 -40.17 -29.45 -2.66
CA LEU A 802 -41.25 -29.80 -3.59
C LEU A 802 -41.00 -31.14 -4.29
N SER A 803 -42.09 -31.85 -4.60
CA SER A 803 -42.06 -32.98 -5.52
C SER A 803 -42.03 -32.52 -6.98
N LEU A 804 -41.63 -33.41 -7.89
CA LEU A 804 -41.66 -33.13 -9.33
C LEU A 804 -43.06 -32.71 -9.82
N GLU A 805 -44.11 -33.41 -9.40
CA GLU A 805 -45.52 -33.06 -9.72
C GLU A 805 -45.86 -31.65 -9.25
N SER A 806 -45.50 -31.31 -8.01
CA SER A 806 -45.79 -29.99 -7.44
C SER A 806 -45.10 -28.86 -8.20
N ILE A 807 -43.87 -29.10 -8.68
CA ILE A 807 -43.14 -28.14 -9.52
C ILE A 807 -43.80 -28.01 -10.88
N GLN A 808 -44.17 -29.12 -11.52
CA GLN A 808 -44.82 -29.11 -12.83
C GLN A 808 -46.17 -28.38 -12.82
N GLU A 809 -46.93 -28.45 -11.72
CA GLU A 809 -48.19 -27.73 -11.53
C GLU A 809 -48.02 -26.22 -11.29
N GLN A 810 -46.89 -25.79 -10.73
CA GLN A 810 -46.67 -24.41 -10.27
C GLN A 810 -45.68 -23.60 -11.11
N GLN A 811 -44.80 -24.26 -11.86
CA GLN A 811 -43.84 -23.59 -12.71
C GLN A 811 -44.54 -22.90 -13.88
N SER A 812 -43.86 -21.93 -14.46
CA SER A 812 -44.37 -21.15 -15.57
C SER A 812 -43.26 -20.81 -16.54
N ILE A 813 -43.64 -20.72 -17.81
CA ILE A 813 -42.80 -20.15 -18.86
C ILE A 813 -42.63 -18.66 -18.56
N LEU A 814 -41.40 -18.17 -18.51
CA LEU A 814 -41.15 -16.79 -18.07
C LEU A 814 -41.73 -15.75 -19.04
N GLN A 815 -41.90 -16.09 -20.32
CA GLN A 815 -42.50 -15.21 -21.33
C GLN A 815 -43.89 -14.70 -20.94
N TYR A 816 -44.68 -15.47 -20.17
CA TYR A 816 -46.01 -15.03 -19.72
C TYR A 816 -45.98 -13.74 -18.91
N TYR A 817 -44.89 -13.45 -18.22
CA TYR A 817 -44.83 -12.30 -17.32
C TYR A 817 -44.60 -10.97 -18.03
N TRP A 818 -44.03 -10.97 -19.23
CA TRP A 818 -43.80 -9.74 -20.02
C TRP A 818 -44.50 -9.72 -21.37
N ALA A 819 -45.15 -10.81 -21.78
CA ALA A 819 -45.97 -10.82 -22.98
C ALA A 819 -47.21 -9.94 -22.77
N GLU A 820 -47.62 -9.22 -23.81
CA GLU A 820 -48.89 -8.50 -23.82
C GLU A 820 -50.04 -9.50 -24.00
N ILE A 821 -50.60 -9.96 -22.89
CA ILE A 821 -51.71 -10.91 -22.88
C ILE A 821 -53.03 -10.19 -23.16
N SER A 822 -53.74 -10.61 -24.20
CA SER A 822 -55.09 -10.13 -24.50
C SER A 822 -56.09 -10.71 -23.50
N ASN A 823 -56.88 -9.86 -22.84
CA ASN A 823 -57.96 -10.32 -21.97
C ASN A 823 -59.32 -10.06 -22.64
N LEU A 824 -60.02 -11.14 -22.96
CA LEU A 824 -61.35 -11.08 -23.56
C LEU A 824 -62.40 -10.79 -22.49
N THR A 825 -63.12 -9.69 -22.66
CA THR A 825 -64.18 -9.26 -21.74
C THR A 825 -65.57 -9.65 -22.24
N LYS A 826 -65.77 -9.67 -23.56
CA LYS A 826 -67.00 -10.14 -24.21
C LYS A 826 -66.71 -10.61 -25.64
N ILE A 827 -67.40 -11.65 -26.08
CA ILE A 827 -67.35 -12.15 -27.45
C ILE A 827 -68.75 -12.56 -27.87
N SER A 828 -69.21 -12.08 -29.02
CA SER A 828 -70.46 -12.53 -29.63
C SER A 828 -70.29 -12.83 -31.12
N ALA A 829 -70.98 -13.86 -31.61
CA ALA A 829 -71.13 -14.19 -33.02
C ALA A 829 -72.58 -13.90 -33.44
N ILE A 830 -72.75 -13.04 -34.43
CA ILE A 830 -74.06 -12.75 -35.04
C ILE A 830 -74.22 -13.63 -36.29
N LEU A 831 -75.23 -14.49 -36.27
CA LEU A 831 -75.58 -15.39 -37.35
C LEU A 831 -76.93 -15.01 -37.96
N ASN A 832 -76.92 -14.68 -39.25
CA ASN A 832 -78.13 -14.47 -40.03
C ASN A 832 -78.54 -15.78 -40.71
N THR A 833 -79.67 -16.35 -40.30
CA THR A 833 -80.15 -17.65 -40.80
C THR A 833 -80.92 -17.57 -42.13
N GLN A 834 -81.16 -16.36 -42.65
CA GLN A 834 -81.93 -16.14 -43.88
C GLN A 834 -81.07 -15.72 -45.08
N ASP A 835 -79.85 -15.23 -44.86
CA ASP A 835 -78.86 -14.93 -45.90
C ASP A 835 -77.60 -15.79 -45.74
N ILE A 836 -77.65 -17.00 -46.33
CA ILE A 836 -76.52 -17.95 -46.35
C ILE A 836 -75.24 -17.41 -47.01
N ASN A 837 -75.30 -16.25 -47.69
CA ASN A 837 -74.10 -15.60 -48.25
C ASN A 837 -73.52 -14.54 -47.31
N GLN A 838 -74.20 -14.18 -46.22
CA GLN A 838 -73.64 -13.28 -45.22
C GLN A 838 -72.62 -14.01 -44.32
N PRO A 839 -71.41 -13.44 -44.15
CA PRO A 839 -70.42 -14.03 -43.28
C PRO A 839 -70.85 -13.96 -41.80
N LEU A 840 -70.55 -14.99 -41.02
CA LEU A 840 -70.68 -14.96 -39.56
C LEU A 840 -69.84 -13.81 -39.01
N GLN A 841 -70.48 -12.86 -38.32
CA GLN A 841 -69.79 -11.71 -37.74
C GLN A 841 -69.43 -12.00 -36.28
N ILE A 842 -68.14 -12.09 -35.98
CA ILE A 842 -67.67 -12.24 -34.61
C ILE A 842 -67.19 -10.88 -34.13
N ASN A 843 -67.76 -10.42 -33.02
CA ASN A 843 -67.42 -9.18 -32.33
C ASN A 843 -66.66 -9.50 -31.04
N LEU A 844 -65.46 -8.96 -30.91
CA LEU A 844 -64.63 -9.04 -29.70
C LEU A 844 -64.66 -7.72 -28.95
N GLU A 845 -64.84 -7.76 -27.64
CA GLU A 845 -64.52 -6.66 -26.73
C GLU A 845 -63.36 -7.11 -25.81
N ALA A 846 -62.24 -6.41 -25.89
CA ALA A 846 -61.04 -6.69 -25.11
C ALA A 846 -60.46 -5.40 -24.51
N THR A 847 -59.68 -5.55 -23.44
CA THR A 847 -58.71 -4.52 -23.02
C THR A 847 -57.70 -4.31 -24.17
N PRO A 848 -57.17 -3.09 -24.39
CA PRO A 848 -56.70 -2.63 -25.71
C PRO A 848 -55.80 -3.64 -26.43
N ILE A 849 -56.20 -4.01 -27.65
CA ILE A 849 -55.39 -4.77 -28.60
C ILE A 849 -54.46 -3.76 -29.26
N LEU A 850 -53.16 -4.04 -29.31
CA LEU A 850 -52.21 -3.14 -29.95
C LEU A 850 -52.47 -3.12 -31.47
N ILE A 851 -53.08 -2.05 -31.94
CA ILE A 851 -53.24 -1.69 -33.36
C ILE A 851 -52.44 -0.39 -33.52
N GLU A 852 -51.64 -0.19 -34.57
CA GLU A 852 -50.92 1.08 -34.77
C GLU A 852 -51.88 2.30 -34.69
N GLY A 853 -51.84 3.03 -33.56
CA GLY A 853 -52.73 4.13 -33.19
C GLY A 853 -52.93 4.21 -31.66
N ASP A 854 -53.27 5.39 -31.11
CA ASP A 854 -53.38 5.67 -29.66
C ASP A 854 -54.87 5.67 -29.21
N PRO A 855 -55.40 4.56 -28.63
CA PRO A 855 -56.81 4.45 -28.29
C PRO A 855 -57.02 4.54 -26.78
N HIS A 856 -57.83 5.51 -26.33
CA HIS A 856 -58.10 5.78 -24.92
C HIS A 856 -59.28 4.97 -24.31
N SER A 857 -59.81 3.91 -24.95
CA SER A 857 -61.01 3.16 -24.50
C SER A 857 -61.08 1.70 -24.96
N LEU A 858 -62.06 0.93 -24.44
CA LEU A 858 -62.46 -0.41 -24.92
C LEU A 858 -62.56 -0.43 -26.46
N GLN A 859 -61.96 -1.45 -27.08
CA GLN A 859 -61.97 -1.64 -28.53
C GLN A 859 -62.92 -2.78 -28.91
N THR A 860 -63.70 -2.56 -29.97
CA THR A 860 -64.49 -3.60 -30.61
C THR A 860 -63.83 -3.99 -31.94
N ALA A 861 -63.44 -5.25 -32.08
CA ALA A 861 -62.93 -5.80 -33.34
C ALA A 861 -63.98 -6.75 -33.94
N SER A 862 -64.34 -6.53 -35.21
CA SER A 862 -65.31 -7.36 -35.92
C SER A 862 -64.63 -8.07 -37.10
N PHE A 863 -64.84 -9.37 -37.22
CA PHE A 863 -64.36 -10.15 -38.36
C PHE A 863 -65.46 -11.05 -38.93
N GLY A 864 -65.49 -11.15 -40.26
CA GLY A 864 -66.47 -11.93 -41.00
C GLY A 864 -65.87 -13.24 -41.54
N MET A 865 -66.50 -14.38 -41.22
CA MET A 865 -66.16 -15.68 -41.79
C MET A 865 -67.18 -16.10 -42.86
N LYS A 866 -66.73 -16.26 -44.11
CA LYS A 866 -67.60 -16.62 -45.26
C LYS A 866 -67.95 -18.11 -45.32
N ASP A 867 -67.05 -18.98 -44.89
CA ASP A 867 -67.29 -20.43 -44.83
C ASP A 867 -67.55 -20.84 -43.37
N ILE A 868 -68.78 -21.23 -43.11
CA ILE A 868 -69.27 -21.62 -41.79
C ILE A 868 -69.85 -23.04 -41.79
N SER A 869 -69.50 -23.88 -42.78
CA SER A 869 -70.02 -25.25 -42.87
C SER A 869 -69.66 -26.14 -41.67
N TRP A 870 -68.69 -25.69 -40.86
CA TRP A 870 -68.22 -26.34 -39.63
C TRP A 870 -68.96 -25.87 -38.36
N PHE A 871 -69.77 -24.80 -38.45
CA PHE A 871 -70.40 -24.13 -37.32
C PHE A 871 -71.82 -24.67 -37.07
N ASP A 872 -71.92 -25.60 -36.11
CA ASP A 872 -73.15 -26.26 -35.67
C ASP A 872 -73.61 -25.65 -34.34
N TYR A 873 -74.23 -24.48 -34.42
CA TYR A 873 -74.67 -23.73 -33.25
C TYR A 873 -75.83 -24.40 -32.50
N ASP A 874 -76.54 -25.36 -33.12
CA ASP A 874 -77.68 -26.07 -32.51
C ASP A 874 -77.22 -27.19 -31.57
N ASN A 875 -76.05 -27.80 -31.81
CA ASN A 875 -75.58 -28.98 -31.05
C ASN A 875 -74.18 -28.82 -30.42
N LYS A 876 -73.44 -27.74 -30.68
CA LYS A 876 -72.07 -27.56 -30.18
C LYS A 876 -71.86 -26.21 -29.52
N GLU A 877 -71.11 -26.22 -28.43
CA GLU A 877 -70.59 -25.03 -27.78
C GLU A 877 -69.20 -24.69 -28.36
N TYR A 878 -68.97 -23.40 -28.57
CA TYR A 878 -67.72 -22.88 -29.11
C TYR A 878 -67.06 -21.96 -28.10
N GLY A 879 -65.74 -22.12 -27.95
CA GLY A 879 -64.90 -21.22 -27.16
C GLY A 879 -63.85 -20.57 -28.05
N ILE A 880 -63.50 -19.33 -27.75
CA ILE A 880 -62.47 -18.57 -28.47
C ILE A 880 -61.27 -18.34 -27.58
N PHE A 881 -60.09 -18.53 -28.17
CA PHE A 881 -58.82 -18.03 -27.65
C PHE A 881 -58.33 -16.89 -28.53
N VAL A 882 -57.67 -15.91 -27.93
CA VAL A 882 -57.03 -14.78 -28.60
C VAL A 882 -55.56 -14.72 -28.22
N SER A 883 -54.75 -14.28 -29.19
CA SER A 883 -53.31 -14.16 -29.05
C SER A 883 -52.84 -12.90 -29.77
N ASN A 884 -52.10 -12.05 -29.05
CA ASN A 884 -51.41 -10.89 -29.64
C ASN A 884 -50.10 -11.28 -30.33
N ASP A 885 -49.44 -12.36 -29.89
CA ASP A 885 -48.11 -12.77 -30.35
C ASP A 885 -48.11 -14.05 -31.22
N ARG A 886 -49.30 -14.64 -31.45
CA ARG A 886 -49.54 -15.91 -32.14
C ARG A 886 -48.89 -17.14 -31.49
N ARG A 887 -48.40 -17.00 -30.25
CA ARG A 887 -47.77 -18.09 -29.49
C ARG A 887 -48.54 -18.39 -28.21
N ILE A 888 -48.96 -17.35 -27.51
CA ILE A 888 -49.71 -17.43 -26.26
C ILE A 888 -51.18 -17.17 -26.58
N PHE A 889 -52.00 -18.22 -26.47
CA PHE A 889 -53.44 -18.18 -26.71
C PHE A 889 -54.17 -18.19 -25.37
N THR A 890 -55.01 -17.17 -25.15
CA THR A 890 -55.69 -16.94 -23.86
C THR A 890 -57.17 -16.68 -24.06
N GLY A 891 -58.00 -17.05 -23.08
CA GLY A 891 -59.44 -16.89 -23.13
C GLY A 891 -59.97 -16.09 -21.93
N VAL A 892 -60.80 -16.71 -21.08
CA VAL A 892 -61.42 -16.07 -19.92
C VAL A 892 -60.34 -15.53 -18.97
N GLU A 893 -60.45 -14.25 -18.59
CA GLU A 893 -59.51 -13.58 -17.68
C GLU A 893 -58.05 -13.59 -18.15
N GLY A 894 -57.79 -13.81 -19.45
CA GLY A 894 -56.44 -13.93 -19.99
C GLY A 894 -55.73 -15.24 -19.61
N LYS A 895 -56.46 -16.27 -19.16
CA LYS A 895 -55.90 -17.59 -18.82
C LYS A 895 -55.74 -18.45 -20.07
N GLN A 896 -54.65 -19.23 -20.10
CA GLN A 896 -54.44 -20.26 -21.11
C GLN A 896 -55.37 -21.46 -20.85
N ASP A 897 -55.76 -22.14 -21.92
CA ASP A 897 -56.62 -23.34 -21.93
C ASP A 897 -58.03 -23.17 -21.33
N GLN A 898 -58.42 -21.95 -20.95
CA GLN A 898 -59.77 -21.58 -20.57
C GLN A 898 -60.42 -20.72 -21.66
N ALA A 899 -60.97 -21.37 -22.69
CA ALA A 899 -61.57 -20.68 -23.83
C ALA A 899 -62.69 -19.74 -23.37
N TYR A 900 -62.76 -18.53 -23.93
CA TYR A 900 -63.88 -17.63 -23.68
C TYR A 900 -65.13 -18.14 -24.42
N PRO A 901 -66.26 -18.41 -23.73
CA PRO A 901 -67.45 -18.95 -24.38
C PRO A 901 -68.01 -17.97 -25.41
N LEU A 902 -68.24 -18.43 -26.64
CA LEU A 902 -68.77 -17.63 -27.74
C LEU A 902 -70.29 -17.44 -27.55
N GLU A 903 -70.75 -16.21 -27.29
CA GLU A 903 -72.18 -15.90 -27.28
C GLU A 903 -72.71 -15.91 -28.72
N ILE A 904 -73.77 -16.68 -29.02
CA ILE A 904 -74.35 -16.73 -30.37
C ILE A 904 -75.66 -15.96 -30.40
N ILE A 905 -75.74 -14.93 -31.25
CA ILE A 905 -76.91 -14.08 -31.47
C ILE A 905 -77.50 -14.43 -32.83
N ILE A 906 -78.75 -14.90 -32.86
CA ILE A 906 -79.45 -15.28 -34.09
C ILE A 906 -80.40 -14.16 -34.49
N GLU A 907 -80.18 -13.54 -35.66
CA GLU A 907 -81.11 -12.54 -36.21
C GLU A 907 -82.27 -13.22 -36.96
N LYS A 908 -83.50 -12.87 -36.57
CA LYS A 908 -84.77 -13.22 -37.22
C LYS A 908 -85.68 -11.97 -37.19
N ASP A 909 -86.22 -11.54 -38.33
CA ASP A 909 -87.38 -10.64 -38.36
C ASP A 909 -88.65 -11.47 -38.04
N ASP A 910 -89.65 -11.09 -37.24
CA ASP A 910 -90.19 -9.78 -36.87
C ASP A 910 -91.05 -9.92 -35.58
N ASP A 911 -91.39 -8.81 -34.93
CA ASP A 911 -92.08 -8.62 -33.61
C ASP A 911 -91.18 -8.51 -32.35
N GLY A 912 -90.24 -7.55 -32.38
CA GLY A 912 -90.00 -6.65 -31.24
C GLY A 912 -89.43 -7.22 -29.93
N LYS A 913 -88.86 -8.42 -29.92
CA LYS A 913 -88.09 -8.94 -28.76
C LYS A 913 -86.81 -9.65 -29.21
N THR A 914 -85.68 -8.99 -28.99
CA THR A 914 -84.37 -9.66 -28.92
C THR A 914 -84.42 -10.70 -27.80
N THR A 915 -84.37 -11.98 -28.15
CA THR A 915 -84.18 -13.05 -27.17
C THR A 915 -82.70 -13.21 -26.88
N HIS A 916 -82.21 -12.49 -25.86
CA HIS A 916 -80.98 -12.88 -25.17
C HIS A 916 -81.23 -14.21 -24.45
N PHE A 917 -80.36 -15.20 -24.64
CA PHE A 917 -80.35 -16.42 -23.85
C PHE A 917 -79.23 -16.31 -22.80
N PRO A 918 -79.49 -15.81 -21.57
CA PRO A 918 -78.52 -15.86 -20.50
C PRO A 918 -78.52 -17.24 -19.87
N TRP A 919 -77.59 -18.12 -20.26
CA TRP A 919 -77.34 -19.34 -19.48
C TRP A 919 -76.33 -19.02 -18.37
N LYS A 920 -76.87 -18.77 -17.18
CA LYS A 920 -76.13 -18.86 -15.92
C LYS A 920 -76.15 -20.34 -15.52
N VAL A 921 -75.04 -21.06 -15.71
CA VAL A 921 -74.89 -22.44 -15.22
C VAL A 921 -73.85 -22.44 -14.10
N GLU A 922 -74.32 -22.81 -12.90
CA GLU A 922 -73.48 -23.23 -11.78
C GLU A 922 -72.60 -24.41 -12.21
N MET A 923 -71.28 -24.25 -12.18
CA MET A 923 -70.36 -25.37 -12.33
C MET A 923 -70.50 -26.32 -11.14
N LYS A 924 -71.10 -27.49 -11.37
CA LYS A 924 -70.82 -28.68 -10.55
C LYS A 924 -69.51 -29.28 -11.04
N GLN A 925 -68.57 -29.44 -10.11
CA GLN A 925 -67.31 -30.15 -10.28
C GLN A 925 -67.50 -31.54 -10.92
N LYS A 926 -66.67 -31.81 -11.92
CA LYS A 926 -66.00 -33.10 -12.08
C LYS A 926 -64.61 -32.89 -12.66
#